data_AF-A0A2H9SX16-F1
#
_entry.id   AF-A0A2H9SX16-F1
#
_cell.length_a   1.000
_cell.length_b   1.000
_cell.length_c   1.000
_cell.angle_alpha   90.00
_cell.angle_beta   90.00
_cell.angle_gamma   90.00
#
_symmetry.space_group_name_H-M   'P 1'
#
loop_
_entity.id
_entity.type
_entity.pdbx_description
1 polymer ?
#
loop_
_entity_poly.entity_id
_entity_poly.type
_entity_poly.pdbx_seq_one_letter_code
_entity_poly.pdbx_strand_id
1 'polypeptide(L)'
;MVKFKSILWVLLLSLLFCSIASANEENAAWIFLRGHLDKDVLTQRKTALDKGVAEGQTAFVIVIDSSSGDLLEAFDLAKKMYELKAEKHASYTIYIENSALGPAAIFPFLADALYCSFLTSWGDIALGEELVIPKNILRNRIASLIFPDNPKASLLKILAFGMSDPAMQIVDQGTWKLAQDAQEDKYIPITSPGEALVVNQNQLQELGLIKKVLSFDAFQAEKGVKQSALPTPAVFGEPSLQISSLSLVESLKKHIQINPDGPNQIGMITIDDRSNGINQSTWIYVKNALEHYKKTKPAFIILELNTPGGEVFAAQKISDALKEMDTQFNIPIVAYINNWAISAGAMLAYSCRYITVVKDGSMGAAEPVIASESGKLESASEKVNSALRADFANRARFFDRNPYIAEAMVDKDIILVLRHGKILKLDQESQIRSTGSNPDIVISPKGKLLTLNSNELIEYGVADLQLMPQKLPVISEEEVSSGTWPASKMLLFQYPFFSSIPQASVHQYLMDWKTQFLVFLSNPVVSSVLFLGLLMGAYMEFSTPGFGLPGSVSLICLFLIILSSFALEIASWLELILLVAGISIIGVDLFVLPTFGLIGFFGVILFIVGLFGLMLPGAGTVDFEFDTGTFNAAGEAFMNRLAWLSGTLVLSLGLMALLARYVTPRFSAFNRFVLQGNEQNASEGYQAGLDPKLLPQPGTQGKAATTLRPSGKILIDNQYYDAISSGSFIEKESPIKVIGFDGSALMVEEVRKV
;
A
#
# COMPACT_ATOMS: atom_id res chain seq x y z
N MET A 1 30.19 58.11 54.36
CA MET A 1 30.84 58.15 53.02
C MET A 1 31.59 56.89 52.60
N VAL A 2 31.76 55.86 53.44
CA VAL A 2 32.57 54.66 53.08
C VAL A 2 31.76 53.52 52.46
N LYS A 3 30.46 53.37 52.77
CA LYS A 3 29.62 52.27 52.24
C LYS A 3 29.06 52.45 50.83
N PHE A 4 29.07 53.67 50.28
CA PHE A 4 28.57 53.95 48.92
C PHE A 4 29.63 53.70 47.83
N LYS A 5 30.92 53.77 48.18
CA LYS A 5 32.02 53.49 47.24
C LYS A 5 32.18 51.98 46.97
N SER A 6 31.90 51.12 47.95
CA SER A 6 32.06 49.66 47.79
C SER A 6 31.04 49.05 46.83
N ILE A 7 29.79 49.53 46.84
CA ILE A 7 28.72 49.03 45.97
C ILE A 7 28.93 49.51 44.52
N LEU A 8 29.46 50.73 44.34
CA LEU A 8 29.80 51.25 43.01
C LEU A 8 30.97 50.47 42.37
N TRP A 9 31.95 50.02 43.17
CA TRP A 9 33.07 49.20 42.69
C TRP A 9 32.66 47.77 42.34
N VAL A 10 31.68 47.17 43.03
CA VAL A 10 31.15 45.84 42.69
C VAL A 10 30.30 45.89 41.41
N LEU A 11 29.53 46.96 41.22
CA LEU A 11 28.77 47.20 39.97
C LEU A 11 29.67 47.53 38.77
N LEU A 12 30.76 48.28 38.98
CA LEU A 12 31.76 48.54 37.94
C LEU A 12 32.59 47.29 37.61
N LEU A 13 32.94 46.44 38.58
CA LEU A 13 33.60 45.16 38.29
C LEU A 13 32.67 44.15 37.60
N SER A 14 31.37 44.12 37.92
CA SER A 14 30.43 43.27 37.18
C SER A 14 30.21 43.75 35.75
N LEU A 15 30.28 45.06 35.49
CA LEU A 15 30.22 45.62 34.12
C LEU A 15 31.54 45.41 33.35
N LEU A 16 32.70 45.44 34.02
CA LEU A 16 33.99 45.15 33.41
C LEU A 16 34.23 43.65 33.13
N PHE A 17 33.66 42.73 33.92
CA PHE A 17 33.70 41.30 33.62
C PHE A 17 32.63 40.86 32.60
N CYS A 18 31.52 41.60 32.47
CA CYS A 18 30.53 41.29 31.44
C CYS A 18 30.95 41.76 30.03
N SER A 19 31.89 42.71 29.92
CA SER A 19 32.44 43.18 28.64
C SER A 19 33.71 42.45 28.16
N ILE A 20 34.21 41.46 28.90
CA ILE A 20 35.33 40.62 28.45
C ILE A 20 34.84 39.26 27.89
N ALA A 21 33.57 38.90 28.11
CA ALA A 21 32.98 37.67 27.55
C ALA A 21 32.32 37.85 26.16
N SER A 22 32.23 39.08 25.63
CA SER A 22 31.63 39.36 24.32
C SER A 22 32.65 39.76 23.25
N ALA A 23 33.95 39.68 23.54
CA ALA A 23 35.02 40.02 22.60
C ALA A 23 35.65 38.74 22.03
N ASN A 24 34.94 38.07 21.12
CA ASN A 24 35.53 37.24 20.05
C ASN A 24 34.53 36.60 19.06
N GLU A 25 33.20 36.78 19.20
CA GLU A 25 32.25 36.15 18.25
C GLU A 25 32.20 36.82 16.86
N GLU A 26 32.72 38.05 16.69
CA GLU A 26 32.73 38.74 15.38
C GLU A 26 33.66 38.10 14.33
N ASN A 27 34.51 37.14 14.72
CA ASN A 27 35.47 36.45 13.83
C ASN A 27 35.31 34.92 13.81
N ALA A 28 34.11 34.39 14.10
CA ALA A 28 33.88 32.95 14.04
C ALA A 28 33.92 32.44 12.58
N ALA A 29 34.64 31.35 12.34
CA ALA A 29 34.71 30.73 11.01
C ALA A 29 33.45 29.90 10.73
N TRP A 30 32.85 30.09 9.56
CA TRP A 30 31.63 29.38 9.17
C TRP A 30 31.97 28.17 8.30
N ILE A 31 31.47 27.01 8.71
CA ILE A 31 31.61 25.72 8.01
C ILE A 31 30.21 25.21 7.69
N PHE A 32 29.96 24.93 6.41
CA PHE A 32 28.65 24.45 5.95
C PHE A 32 28.74 22.98 5.56
N LEU A 33 27.91 22.16 6.21
CA LEU A 33 27.69 20.74 5.95
C LEU A 33 26.28 20.59 5.36
N ARG A 34 26.14 20.92 4.08
CA ARG A 34 24.86 20.87 3.36
C ARG A 34 24.88 19.81 2.25
N GLY A 35 23.74 19.19 1.98
CA GLY A 35 23.59 18.18 0.93
C GLY A 35 24.23 16.83 1.31
N HIS A 36 24.65 16.03 0.32
CA HIS A 36 25.34 14.76 0.58
C HIS A 36 26.80 15.00 1.01
N LEU A 37 27.22 14.45 2.15
CA LEU A 37 28.57 14.62 2.69
C LEU A 37 29.53 13.56 2.14
N ASP A 38 29.93 13.69 0.88
CA ASP A 38 30.96 12.82 0.30
C ASP A 38 32.37 13.10 0.87
N LYS A 39 33.31 12.23 0.52
CA LYS A 39 34.73 12.32 0.91
C LYS A 39 35.35 13.67 0.59
N ASP A 40 35.05 14.26 -0.55
CA ASP A 40 35.68 15.49 -1.01
C ASP A 40 35.15 16.70 -0.23
N VAL A 41 33.84 16.76 0.01
CA VAL A 41 33.20 17.77 0.86
C VAL A 41 33.79 17.71 2.26
N LEU A 42 33.87 16.52 2.85
CA LEU A 42 34.37 16.33 4.20
C LEU A 42 35.87 16.64 4.33
N THR A 43 36.67 16.24 3.34
CA THR A 43 38.10 16.61 3.26
C THR A 43 38.30 18.11 3.10
N GLN A 44 37.45 18.77 2.31
CA GLN A 44 37.48 20.22 2.15
C GLN A 44 37.12 20.94 3.44
N ARG A 45 36.11 20.47 4.18
CA ARG A 45 35.74 21.05 5.49
C ARG A 45 36.82 20.81 6.54
N LYS A 46 37.48 19.65 6.51
CA LYS A 46 38.66 19.37 7.34
C LYS A 46 39.79 20.37 7.07
N THR A 47 40.07 20.61 5.79
CA THR A 47 41.10 21.59 5.36
C THR A 47 40.72 23.02 5.76
N ALA A 48 39.44 23.41 5.62
CA ALA A 48 38.95 24.72 6.05
C ALA A 48 39.08 24.91 7.56
N LEU A 49 38.82 23.86 8.34
CA LEU A 49 39.00 23.85 9.78
C LEU A 49 40.48 24.02 10.17
N ASP A 50 41.38 23.26 9.54
CA ASP A 50 42.84 23.38 9.75
C ASP A 50 43.35 24.78 9.40
N LYS A 51 42.88 25.33 8.28
CA LYS A 51 43.23 26.70 7.86
C LYS A 51 42.75 27.74 8.87
N GLY A 52 41.49 27.65 9.32
CA GLY A 52 40.95 28.59 10.30
C GLY A 52 41.74 28.59 11.61
N VAL A 53 42.12 27.40 12.11
CA VAL A 53 42.97 27.28 13.31
C VAL A 53 44.36 27.87 13.07
N ALA A 54 44.97 27.60 11.91
CA ALA A 54 46.27 28.20 11.55
C ALA A 54 46.21 29.73 11.44
N GLU A 55 45.05 30.28 11.07
CA GLU A 55 44.76 31.72 11.04
C GLU A 55 44.37 32.29 12.42
N GLY A 56 44.43 31.49 13.48
CA GLY A 56 44.18 31.90 14.86
C GLY A 56 42.70 31.92 15.26
N GLN A 57 41.80 31.35 14.45
CA GLN A 57 40.39 31.24 14.80
C GLN A 57 40.17 30.15 15.84
N THR A 58 39.49 30.52 16.92
CA THR A 58 39.18 29.60 18.03
C THR A 58 37.70 29.27 18.15
N ALA A 59 36.84 29.94 17.37
CA ALA A 59 35.38 29.75 17.39
C ALA A 59 34.89 29.43 15.98
N PHE A 60 34.12 28.35 15.86
CA PHE A 60 33.60 27.85 14.59
C PHE A 60 32.09 27.70 14.66
N VAL A 61 31.41 28.20 13.63
CA VAL A 61 29.97 28.00 13.43
C VAL A 61 29.78 26.94 12.36
N ILE A 62 29.13 25.84 12.70
CA ILE A 62 28.87 24.73 11.80
C ILE A 62 27.38 24.69 11.49
N VAL A 63 27.03 24.89 10.23
CA VAL A 63 25.65 24.84 9.75
C VAL A 63 25.44 23.49 9.07
N ILE A 64 24.45 22.73 9.55
CA ILE A 64 24.15 21.38 9.06
C ILE A 64 22.79 21.37 8.39
N ASP A 65 22.77 20.93 7.13
CA ASP A 65 21.55 20.55 6.41
C ASP A 65 21.82 19.34 5.50
N SER A 66 21.85 18.17 6.10
CA SER A 66 22.26 16.95 5.42
C SER A 66 21.59 15.71 6.01
N SER A 67 21.21 14.80 5.12
CA SER A 67 20.58 13.52 5.45
C SER A 67 21.32 12.30 4.94
N SER A 68 22.52 12.48 4.35
CA SER A 68 23.32 11.39 3.78
C SER A 68 24.79 11.79 3.62
N GLY A 69 25.68 10.80 3.50
CA GLY A 69 27.11 11.04 3.29
C GLY A 69 27.94 9.77 3.36
N ASP A 70 29.26 9.92 3.31
CA ASP A 70 30.22 8.87 3.66
C ASP A 70 30.46 8.85 5.16
N LEU A 71 30.16 7.71 5.79
CA LEU A 71 30.25 7.55 7.24
C LEU A 71 31.69 7.58 7.75
N LEU A 72 32.64 6.97 7.03
CA LEU A 72 34.03 6.87 7.47
C LEU A 72 34.72 8.22 7.39
N GLU A 73 34.48 8.97 6.32
CA GLU A 73 35.01 10.32 6.14
C GLU A 73 34.36 11.30 7.13
N ALA A 74 33.08 11.11 7.46
CA ALA A 74 32.41 11.93 8.48
C ALA A 74 33.05 11.71 9.86
N PHE A 75 33.41 10.46 10.17
CA PHE A 75 34.18 10.15 11.37
C PHE A 75 35.59 10.75 11.36
N ASP A 76 36.28 10.80 10.22
CA ASP A 76 37.60 11.42 10.13
C ASP A 76 37.54 12.93 10.40
N LEU A 77 36.54 13.63 9.85
CA LEU A 77 36.29 15.03 10.15
C LEU A 77 35.88 15.23 11.63
N ALA A 78 34.96 14.42 12.15
CA ALA A 78 34.52 14.49 13.54
C ALA A 78 35.67 14.23 14.53
N LYS A 79 36.56 13.28 14.21
CA LYS A 79 37.77 13.01 14.99
C LYS A 79 38.67 14.24 15.04
N LYS A 80 38.91 14.88 13.89
CA LYS A 80 39.73 16.09 13.83
C LYS A 80 39.12 17.24 14.63
N MET A 81 37.80 17.42 14.54
CA MET A 81 37.09 18.40 15.36
C MET A 81 37.25 18.10 16.86
N TYR A 82 37.12 16.83 17.25
CA TYR A 82 37.32 16.40 18.63
C TYR A 82 38.73 16.73 19.13
N GLU A 83 39.77 16.41 18.36
CA GLU A 83 41.18 16.69 18.71
C GLU A 83 41.40 18.19 18.96
N LEU A 84 40.95 19.04 18.04
CA LEU A 84 41.09 20.49 18.17
C LEU A 84 40.36 21.07 19.40
N LYS A 85 39.20 20.50 19.74
CA LYS A 85 38.46 20.87 20.94
C LYS A 85 39.13 20.38 22.22
N ALA A 86 39.64 19.14 22.21
CA ALA A 86 40.34 18.55 23.36
C ALA A 86 41.62 19.33 23.72
N GLU A 87 42.33 19.84 22.71
CA GLU A 87 43.51 20.70 22.87
C GLU A 87 43.15 22.17 23.21
N LYS A 88 41.86 22.48 23.36
CA LYS A 88 41.30 23.84 23.60
C LYS A 88 41.64 24.86 22.51
N HIS A 89 41.84 24.39 21.28
CA HIS A 89 42.08 25.23 20.11
C HIS A 89 40.80 25.67 19.39
N ALA A 90 39.69 24.95 19.58
CA ALA A 90 38.42 25.25 18.90
C ALA A 90 37.19 25.06 19.82
N SER A 91 36.18 25.92 19.63
CA SER A 91 34.81 25.75 20.11
C SER A 91 33.83 25.71 18.94
N TYR A 92 32.77 24.90 19.06
CA TYR A 92 31.80 24.64 18.00
C TYR A 92 30.39 25.09 18.40
N THR A 93 29.89 26.11 17.71
CA THR A 93 28.46 26.41 17.69
C THR A 93 27.84 25.70 16.50
N ILE A 94 26.93 24.77 16.73
CA ILE A 94 26.29 23.98 15.68
C ILE A 94 24.86 24.48 15.48
N TYR A 95 24.47 24.74 14.24
CA TYR A 95 23.11 25.09 13.84
C TYR A 95 22.57 24.02 12.89
N ILE A 96 21.49 23.34 13.26
CA ILE A 96 20.79 22.40 12.37
C ILE A 96 19.68 23.17 11.66
N GLU A 97 19.80 23.29 10.34
CA GLU A 97 18.90 24.10 9.52
C GLU A 97 17.63 23.35 9.14
N ASN A 98 17.72 22.12 8.65
CA ASN A 98 16.54 21.27 8.45
C ASN A 98 16.84 19.83 8.92
N SER A 99 17.95 19.25 8.46
CA SER A 99 18.28 17.87 8.78
C SER A 99 19.73 17.67 9.21
N ALA A 100 19.94 16.80 10.18
CA ALA A 100 21.21 16.18 10.52
C ALA A 100 20.95 14.68 10.66
N LEU A 101 20.78 13.99 9.53
CA LEU A 101 20.47 12.55 9.47
C LEU A 101 21.63 11.77 8.83
N GLY A 102 21.72 10.47 9.11
CA GLY A 102 22.80 9.63 8.60
C GLY A 102 24.16 10.08 9.16
N PRO A 103 25.23 10.11 8.36
CA PRO A 103 26.57 10.52 8.82
C PRO A 103 26.64 11.95 9.38
N ALA A 104 25.79 12.86 8.92
CA ALA A 104 25.76 14.25 9.41
C ALA A 104 25.32 14.34 10.88
N ALA A 105 24.56 13.36 11.38
CA ALA A 105 24.08 13.31 12.76
C ALA A 105 25.21 13.12 13.79
N ILE A 106 26.44 12.84 13.36
CA ILE A 106 27.62 12.69 14.23
C ILE A 106 28.09 14.04 14.78
N PHE A 107 28.05 15.10 13.96
CA PHE A 107 28.65 16.39 14.31
C PHE A 107 27.99 17.11 15.50
N PRO A 108 26.64 17.11 15.65
CA PRO A 108 25.97 17.71 16.81
C PRO A 108 26.47 17.22 18.18
N PHE A 109 27.01 15.99 18.29
CA PHE A 109 27.59 15.48 19.53
C PHE A 109 28.84 16.23 20.00
N LEU A 110 29.48 17.01 19.12
CA LEU A 110 30.68 17.79 19.39
C LEU A 110 30.37 19.26 19.78
N ALA A 111 29.10 19.67 19.73
CA ALA A 111 28.68 21.05 19.95
C ALA A 111 29.02 21.56 21.37
N ASP A 112 29.53 22.78 21.47
CA ASP A 112 29.51 23.59 22.72
C ASP A 112 28.16 24.27 22.91
N ALA A 113 27.55 24.68 21.80
CA ALA A 113 26.20 25.23 21.75
C ALA A 113 25.48 24.68 20.52
N LEU A 114 24.30 24.11 20.74
CA LEU A 114 23.44 23.61 19.67
C LEU A 114 22.25 24.55 19.49
N TYR A 115 22.03 24.98 18.27
CA TYR A 115 20.88 25.76 17.82
C TYR A 115 20.19 24.99 16.69
N CYS A 116 18.93 25.27 16.46
CA CYS A 116 18.21 24.58 15.40
C CYS A 116 17.07 25.42 14.83
N SER A 117 16.60 25.07 13.63
CA SER A 117 15.38 25.64 13.06
C SER A 117 14.13 24.91 13.57
N PHE A 118 12.96 25.45 13.21
CA PHE A 118 11.68 24.82 13.51
C PHE A 118 11.46 23.47 12.80
N LEU A 119 12.15 23.18 11.69
CA LEU A 119 11.96 21.97 10.89
C LEU A 119 13.01 20.88 11.18
N THR A 120 13.70 20.99 12.31
CA THR A 120 14.88 20.18 12.62
C THR A 120 14.55 18.71 12.85
N SER A 121 15.28 17.82 12.15
CA SER A 121 15.37 16.39 12.44
C SER A 121 16.82 15.98 12.67
N TRP A 122 17.13 15.29 13.78
CA TRP A 122 18.47 14.81 14.11
C TRP A 122 18.43 13.35 14.54
N GLY A 123 19.21 12.47 13.89
CA GLY A 123 19.30 11.05 14.27
C GLY A 123 19.52 10.12 13.09
N ASP A 124 19.08 8.87 13.23
CA ASP A 124 19.18 7.80 12.22
C ASP A 124 20.57 7.69 11.55
N ILE A 125 21.57 7.31 12.34
CA ILE A 125 22.95 7.09 11.88
C ILE A 125 23.09 5.70 11.23
N ALA A 126 22.12 4.80 11.42
CA ALA A 126 22.20 3.42 10.98
C ALA A 126 22.00 3.29 9.46
N LEU A 127 23.03 2.82 8.74
CA LEU A 127 23.02 2.64 7.29
C LEU A 127 22.50 1.25 6.88
N GLY A 128 21.19 1.00 6.98
CA GLY A 128 20.53 -0.19 6.37
C GLY A 128 21.15 -1.56 6.72
N GLU A 129 20.88 -2.58 5.89
CA GLU A 129 21.38 -3.96 6.08
C GLU A 129 22.85 -4.19 5.62
N GLU A 130 23.44 -3.25 4.88
CA GLU A 130 24.86 -3.30 4.46
C GLU A 130 25.74 -2.41 5.35
N LEU A 131 25.93 -2.81 6.60
CA LEU A 131 26.77 -2.06 7.54
C LEU A 131 28.26 -2.21 7.22
N VAL A 132 28.88 -1.12 6.76
CA VAL A 132 30.36 -0.98 6.64
C VAL A 132 31.05 -1.09 8.02
N ILE A 133 30.35 -0.76 9.11
CA ILE A 133 30.84 -0.83 10.50
C ILE A 133 29.83 -1.58 11.37
N PRO A 134 30.23 -2.63 12.12
CA PRO A 134 29.34 -3.31 13.07
C PRO A 134 28.67 -2.36 14.07
N LYS A 135 27.38 -2.57 14.35
CA LYS A 135 26.54 -1.66 15.17
C LYS A 135 27.15 -1.33 16.55
N ASN A 136 27.72 -2.32 17.23
CA ASN A 136 28.40 -2.13 18.52
C ASN A 136 29.64 -1.22 18.39
N ILE A 137 30.40 -1.33 17.31
CA ILE A 137 31.57 -0.50 17.02
C ILE A 137 31.11 0.92 16.67
N LEU A 138 30.10 1.05 15.81
CA LEU A 138 29.52 2.34 15.42
C LEU A 138 29.05 3.14 16.65
N ARG A 139 28.26 2.49 17.49
CA ARG A 139 27.75 3.03 18.75
C ARG A 139 28.86 3.52 19.68
N ASN A 140 29.90 2.70 19.88
CA ASN A 140 31.02 3.05 20.75
C ASN A 140 31.84 4.22 20.18
N ARG A 141 32.00 4.29 18.85
CA ARG A 141 32.70 5.40 18.18
C ARG A 141 31.96 6.73 18.38
N ILE A 142 30.65 6.75 18.18
CA ILE A 142 29.85 7.98 18.37
C ILE A 142 29.88 8.41 19.84
N ALA A 143 29.68 7.47 20.77
CA ALA A 143 29.71 7.78 22.19
C ALA A 143 31.08 8.27 22.68
N SER A 144 32.17 7.90 21.99
CA SER A 144 33.52 8.38 22.31
C SER A 144 33.78 9.85 21.94
N LEU A 145 32.97 10.43 21.04
CA LEU A 145 33.04 11.84 20.68
C LEU A 145 32.47 12.76 21.77
N ILE A 146 31.69 12.19 22.71
CA ILE A 146 31.05 12.94 23.78
C ILE A 146 32.06 13.16 24.91
N PHE A 147 32.37 14.43 25.16
CA PHE A 147 33.29 14.83 26.22
C PHE A 147 32.74 14.50 27.62
N PRO A 148 33.52 13.85 28.51
CA PRO A 148 33.05 13.41 29.83
C PRO A 148 32.61 14.54 30.77
N ASP A 149 33.16 15.74 30.60
CA ASP A 149 32.84 16.95 31.36
C ASP A 149 31.60 17.70 30.82
N ASN A 150 31.00 17.23 29.71
CA ASN A 150 29.73 17.77 29.23
C ASN A 150 28.61 17.43 30.23
N PRO A 151 27.85 18.42 30.75
CA PRO A 151 26.80 18.19 31.74
C PRO A 151 25.64 17.32 31.25
N LYS A 152 25.50 17.14 29.92
CA LYS A 152 24.51 16.29 29.27
C LYS A 152 25.11 14.99 28.71
N ALA A 153 26.35 14.63 29.07
CA ALA A 153 27.05 13.48 28.51
C ALA A 153 26.27 12.16 28.64
N SER A 154 25.62 11.89 29.78
CA SER A 154 24.81 10.68 29.96
C SER A 154 23.63 10.61 28.99
N LEU A 155 22.95 11.73 28.77
CA LEU A 155 21.82 11.81 27.84
C LEU A 155 22.28 11.69 26.39
N LEU A 156 23.36 12.39 26.02
CA LEU A 156 23.95 12.30 24.69
C LEU A 156 24.41 10.87 24.37
N LYS A 157 24.90 10.09 25.34
CA LYS A 157 25.24 8.68 25.13
C LYS A 157 24.00 7.82 24.83
N ILE A 158 22.88 8.09 25.49
CA ILE A 158 21.61 7.41 25.23
C ILE A 158 21.12 7.72 23.82
N LEU A 159 21.17 9.00 23.41
CA LEU A 159 20.85 9.40 22.03
C LEU A 159 21.78 8.73 21.02
N ALA A 160 23.10 8.77 21.24
CA ALA A 160 24.06 8.10 20.38
C ALA A 160 23.75 6.61 20.20
N PHE A 161 23.27 5.94 21.25
CA PHE A 161 22.94 4.52 21.21
C PHE A 161 21.65 4.26 20.43
N GLY A 162 20.57 4.98 20.70
CA GLY A 162 19.32 4.82 19.95
C GLY A 162 19.42 5.27 18.49
N MET A 163 20.24 6.28 18.19
CA MET A 163 20.44 6.78 16.83
C MET A 163 21.33 5.85 15.98
N SER A 164 22.13 4.98 16.59
CA SER A 164 23.09 4.12 15.86
C SER A 164 22.71 2.64 15.80
N ASP A 165 21.78 2.20 16.65
CA ASP A 165 21.36 0.80 16.72
C ASP A 165 19.83 0.70 16.85
N PRO A 166 19.13 0.33 15.76
CA PRO A 166 17.67 0.16 15.76
C PRO A 166 17.15 -0.92 16.75
N ALA A 167 18.04 -1.76 17.31
CA ALA A 167 17.68 -2.72 18.35
C ALA A 167 17.61 -2.08 19.75
N MET A 168 18.13 -0.86 19.93
CA MET A 168 18.15 -0.16 21.21
C MET A 168 16.89 0.67 21.38
N GLN A 169 15.98 0.22 22.24
CA GLN A 169 14.77 0.97 22.55
C GLN A 169 15.02 2.01 23.64
N ILE A 170 14.48 3.21 23.43
CA ILE A 170 14.50 4.29 24.42
C ILE A 170 13.09 4.47 25.00
N VAL A 171 13.03 4.56 26.34
CA VAL A 171 11.80 4.79 27.10
C VAL A 171 11.90 6.09 27.89
N ASP A 172 10.76 6.76 28.08
CA ASP A 172 10.67 7.93 28.95
C ASP A 172 10.23 7.53 30.37
N GLN A 173 11.08 7.79 31.36
CA GLN A 173 10.80 7.61 32.79
C GLN A 173 11.02 8.90 33.58
N GLY A 174 10.60 10.05 33.01
CA GLY A 174 10.92 11.39 33.52
C GLY A 174 12.32 11.86 33.14
N THR A 175 13.13 10.95 32.60
CA THR A 175 14.36 11.15 31.82
C THR A 175 14.47 10.00 30.83
N TRP A 176 15.03 10.24 29.66
CA TRP A 176 15.20 9.20 28.64
C TRP A 176 16.20 8.15 29.12
N LYS A 177 15.86 6.86 28.98
CA LYS A 177 16.68 5.70 29.37
C LYS A 177 16.58 4.56 28.35
N LEU A 178 17.53 3.63 28.39
CA LEU A 178 17.49 2.41 27.58
C LEU A 178 16.52 1.40 28.20
N ALA A 179 15.72 0.74 27.36
CA ALA A 179 14.69 -0.21 27.79
C ALA A 179 15.24 -1.43 28.56
N GLN A 180 16.49 -1.85 28.29
CA GLN A 180 17.14 -2.97 28.98
C GLN A 180 17.36 -2.72 30.49
N ASP A 181 17.28 -1.45 30.93
CA ASP A 181 17.38 -1.04 32.34
C ASP A 181 16.00 -0.77 33.00
N ALA A 182 14.89 -1.02 32.28
CA ALA A 182 13.53 -0.71 32.71
C ALA A 182 12.72 -1.98 33.03
N GLN A 183 11.95 -1.98 34.12
CA GLN A 183 11.00 -3.06 34.42
C GLN A 183 9.82 -3.03 33.41
N GLU A 184 9.50 -4.20 32.84
CA GLU A 184 8.87 -4.37 31.51
C GLU A 184 7.39 -3.95 31.34
N ASP A 185 6.64 -3.54 32.37
CA ASP A 185 5.17 -3.55 32.25
C ASP A 185 4.43 -2.18 32.25
N LYS A 186 5.09 -1.02 32.04
CA LYS A 186 4.38 0.28 32.23
C LYS A 186 4.73 1.49 31.34
N TYR A 187 5.39 1.38 30.19
CA TYR A 187 5.92 2.59 29.52
C TYR A 187 5.72 2.67 28.00
N ILE A 188 5.63 3.92 27.52
CA ILE A 188 5.47 4.26 26.10
C ILE A 188 6.87 4.32 25.47
N PRO A 189 7.19 3.47 24.49
CA PRO A 189 8.47 3.53 23.78
C PRO A 189 8.56 4.80 22.93
N ILE A 190 9.71 5.48 22.96
CA ILE A 190 9.99 6.66 22.12
C ILE A 190 10.37 6.22 20.70
N THR A 191 10.97 5.04 20.57
CA THR A 191 11.42 4.43 19.32
C THR A 191 10.66 3.13 19.05
N SER A 192 10.12 2.96 17.85
CA SER A 192 9.48 1.70 17.45
C SER A 192 10.52 0.55 17.38
N PRO A 193 10.13 -0.71 17.60
CA PRO A 193 11.04 -1.85 17.44
C PRO A 193 11.61 -1.90 16.01
N GLY A 194 12.94 -1.85 15.87
CA GLY A 194 13.61 -1.94 14.57
C GLY A 194 13.85 -0.61 13.87
N GLU A 195 13.51 0.53 14.47
CA GLU A 195 13.78 1.87 13.95
C GLU A 195 14.89 2.56 14.76
N ALA A 196 15.81 3.26 14.07
CA ALA A 196 16.77 4.12 14.74
C ALA A 196 16.08 5.40 15.24
N LEU A 197 16.55 5.95 16.36
CA LEU A 197 16.01 7.18 16.93
C LEU A 197 16.25 8.37 15.98
N VAL A 198 15.19 9.13 15.72
CA VAL A 198 15.25 10.50 15.18
C VAL A 198 14.52 11.42 16.15
N VAL A 199 15.14 12.55 16.49
CA VAL A 199 14.56 13.56 17.39
C VAL A 199 14.28 14.86 16.65
N ASN A 200 13.19 15.51 17.02
CA ASN A 200 12.79 16.80 16.47
C ASN A 200 13.13 17.98 17.41
N GLN A 201 12.89 19.21 16.96
CA GLN A 201 13.16 20.44 17.70
C GLN A 201 12.49 20.51 19.07
N ASN A 202 11.27 19.98 19.23
CA ASN A 202 10.53 20.03 20.49
C ASN A 202 11.18 19.08 21.50
N GLN A 203 11.49 17.86 21.08
CA GLN A 203 12.18 16.88 21.92
C GLN A 203 13.56 17.40 22.33
N LEU A 204 14.29 18.05 21.42
CA LEU A 204 15.58 18.68 21.74
C LEU A 204 15.47 19.81 22.76
N GLN A 205 14.38 20.59 22.70
CA GLN A 205 14.09 21.65 23.65
C GLN A 205 13.75 21.08 25.03
N GLU A 206 12.87 20.06 25.08
CA GLU A 206 12.46 19.37 26.32
C GLU A 206 13.66 18.70 27.02
N LEU A 207 14.55 18.10 26.25
CA LEU A 207 15.79 17.50 26.75
C LEU A 207 16.83 18.55 27.21
N GLY A 208 16.60 19.82 26.90
CA GLY A 208 17.50 20.94 27.19
C GLY A 208 18.85 20.78 26.49
N LEU A 209 18.83 20.28 25.25
CA LEU A 209 20.03 20.09 24.42
C LEU A 209 20.30 21.27 23.49
N ILE A 210 19.25 22.03 23.13
CA ILE A 210 19.38 23.23 22.31
C ILE A 210 19.34 24.51 23.16
N LYS A 211 20.06 25.53 22.72
CA LYS A 211 20.03 26.88 23.30
C LYS A 211 18.77 27.63 22.91
N LYS A 212 18.41 27.59 21.62
CA LYS A 212 17.28 28.33 21.06
C LYS A 212 16.88 27.77 19.70
N VAL A 213 15.59 27.87 19.39
CA VAL A 213 15.04 27.61 18.06
C VAL A 213 14.98 28.93 17.31
N LEU A 214 15.63 29.02 16.15
CA LEU A 214 15.77 30.24 15.34
C LEU A 214 15.67 29.92 13.85
N SER A 215 15.09 30.81 13.04
CA SER A 215 15.31 30.77 11.58
C SER A 215 16.78 31.05 11.27
N PHE A 216 17.25 30.63 10.09
CA PHE A 216 18.65 30.82 9.73
C PHE A 216 19.04 32.31 9.72
N ASP A 217 18.18 33.17 9.18
CA ASP A 217 18.38 34.63 9.20
C ASP A 217 18.48 35.21 10.62
N ALA A 218 17.62 34.73 11.53
CA ALA A 218 17.64 35.18 12.93
C ALA A 218 18.89 34.67 13.67
N PHE A 219 19.35 33.45 13.35
CA PHE A 219 20.60 32.90 13.87
C PHE A 219 21.82 33.68 13.36
N GLN A 220 21.86 34.03 12.07
CA GLN A 220 22.91 34.87 11.48
C GLN A 220 22.96 36.26 12.11
N ALA A 221 21.80 36.87 12.34
CA ALA A 221 21.69 38.15 13.03
C ALA A 221 22.17 38.07 14.48
N GLU A 222 21.83 36.98 15.20
CA GLU A 222 22.30 36.74 16.57
C GLU A 222 23.82 36.52 16.63
N LYS A 223 24.42 35.97 15.56
CA LYS A 223 25.87 35.77 15.43
C LYS A 223 26.62 36.90 14.74
N GLY A 224 25.98 38.05 14.48
CA GLY A 224 26.64 39.28 14.04
C GLY A 224 27.11 39.31 12.58
N VAL A 225 26.57 38.45 11.69
CA VAL A 225 26.97 38.42 10.28
C VAL A 225 26.29 39.52 9.48
N LYS A 226 27.07 40.49 8.95
CA LYS A 226 26.55 41.50 8.01
C LYS A 226 26.25 40.85 6.66
N GLN A 227 25.05 41.12 6.13
CA GLN A 227 24.51 40.59 4.87
C GLN A 227 25.37 40.84 3.61
N SER A 228 26.42 41.68 3.69
CA SER A 228 27.28 42.06 2.56
C SER A 228 28.50 41.16 2.32
N ALA A 229 28.67 40.06 3.07
CA ALA A 229 29.83 39.16 2.95
C ALA A 229 29.50 37.82 2.23
N LEU A 230 28.26 37.63 1.77
CA LEU A 230 27.86 36.48 0.98
C LEU A 230 27.55 36.93 -0.46
N PRO A 231 27.94 36.17 -1.50
CA PRO A 231 27.62 36.53 -2.87
C PRO A 231 26.10 36.56 -3.05
N THR A 232 25.57 37.74 -3.35
CA THR A 232 24.19 37.93 -3.78
C THR A 232 23.99 37.17 -5.09
N PRO A 233 22.99 36.27 -5.22
CA PRO A 233 22.66 35.71 -6.52
C PRO A 233 22.26 36.86 -7.44
N ALA A 234 22.96 36.97 -8.57
CA ALA A 234 22.62 37.94 -9.59
C ALA A 234 21.22 37.62 -10.12
N VAL A 235 20.33 38.61 -10.05
CA VAL A 235 19.03 38.58 -10.72
C VAL A 235 19.29 38.60 -12.22
N PHE A 236 19.01 37.47 -12.89
CA PHE A 236 18.91 37.39 -14.34
C PHE A 236 17.63 36.66 -14.73
N GLY A 237 16.95 37.22 -15.73
CA GLY A 237 15.55 36.97 -16.06
C GLY A 237 15.19 35.55 -16.49
N GLU A 238 14.03 35.14 -15.96
CA GLU A 238 13.01 34.15 -16.37
C GLU A 238 13.35 32.84 -17.11
N PRO A 239 12.57 31.76 -16.86
CA PRO A 239 11.35 31.69 -16.06
C PRO A 239 11.63 31.27 -14.62
N SER A 240 11.04 31.96 -13.65
CA SER A 240 11.13 31.61 -12.24
C SER A 240 10.45 30.26 -11.99
N LEU A 241 11.15 29.33 -11.33
CA LEU A 241 10.56 28.11 -10.73
C LEU A 241 9.48 28.42 -9.68
N GLN A 242 9.36 29.69 -9.27
CA GLN A 242 8.24 30.19 -8.48
C GLN A 242 7.22 30.85 -9.41
N ILE A 243 6.02 30.30 -9.47
CA ILE A 243 4.85 31.02 -9.98
C ILE A 243 4.66 32.21 -9.04
N SER A 244 4.87 33.44 -9.53
CA SER A 244 4.52 34.62 -8.75
C SER A 244 3.05 34.52 -8.34
N SER A 245 2.69 34.89 -7.11
CA SER A 245 1.30 34.81 -6.63
C SER A 245 0.32 35.53 -7.56
N LEU A 246 0.78 36.59 -8.24
CA LEU A 246 0.04 37.30 -9.30
C LEU A 246 -0.20 36.40 -10.53
N SER A 247 0.81 35.70 -11.03
CA SER A 247 0.65 34.75 -12.16
C SER A 247 -0.23 33.54 -11.83
N LEU A 248 -0.23 33.05 -10.58
CA LEU A 248 -1.15 31.98 -10.17
C LEU A 248 -2.60 32.45 -10.20
N VAL A 249 -2.88 33.63 -9.63
CA VAL A 249 -4.24 34.21 -9.61
C VAL A 249 -4.77 34.45 -11.02
N GLU A 250 -3.92 34.92 -11.94
CA GLU A 250 -4.30 35.07 -13.36
C GLU A 250 -4.63 33.73 -14.02
N SER A 251 -3.82 32.70 -13.78
CA SER A 251 -4.09 31.34 -14.27
C SER A 251 -5.39 30.78 -13.70
N LEU A 252 -5.62 30.93 -12.39
CA LEU A 252 -6.85 30.49 -11.72
C LEU A 252 -8.08 31.18 -12.33
N LYS A 253 -8.03 32.50 -12.54
CA LYS A 253 -9.11 33.27 -13.19
C LYS A 253 -9.38 32.83 -14.65
N LYS A 254 -8.34 32.41 -15.37
CA LYS A 254 -8.46 31.95 -16.76
C LYS A 254 -9.22 30.62 -16.85
N HIS A 255 -8.99 29.71 -15.91
CA HIS A 255 -9.52 28.33 -16.00
C HIS A 255 -10.77 28.10 -15.15
N ILE A 256 -10.92 28.76 -14.01
CA ILE A 256 -12.07 28.59 -13.10
C ILE A 256 -13.14 29.62 -13.46
N GLN A 257 -14.29 29.13 -13.93
CA GLN A 257 -15.42 29.97 -14.30
C GLN A 257 -16.31 30.22 -13.08
N ILE A 258 -16.37 31.47 -12.64
CA ILE A 258 -17.15 31.92 -11.47
C ILE A 258 -18.36 32.70 -11.96
N ASN A 259 -19.53 32.45 -11.36
CA ASN A 259 -20.71 33.28 -11.50
C ASN A 259 -20.65 34.43 -10.48
N PRO A 260 -20.43 35.70 -10.89
CA PRO A 260 -20.28 36.81 -9.96
C PRO A 260 -21.59 37.18 -9.23
N ASP A 261 -22.74 36.89 -9.84
CA ASP A 261 -24.06 37.35 -9.38
C ASP A 261 -24.92 36.22 -8.79
N GLY A 262 -24.37 35.02 -8.60
CA GLY A 262 -25.13 33.84 -8.19
C GLY A 262 -24.34 32.81 -7.40
N PRO A 263 -24.99 31.70 -7.01
CA PRO A 263 -24.35 30.63 -6.26
C PRO A 263 -23.29 29.93 -7.10
N ASN A 264 -22.16 29.59 -6.47
CA ASN A 264 -21.07 28.85 -7.10
C ASN A 264 -20.96 27.47 -6.44
N GLN A 265 -21.23 26.42 -7.22
CA GLN A 265 -21.06 25.04 -6.77
C GLN A 265 -19.64 24.57 -7.03
N ILE A 266 -19.03 23.95 -6.02
CA ILE A 266 -17.70 23.37 -6.08
C ILE A 266 -17.86 21.87 -5.89
N GLY A 267 -17.47 21.08 -6.89
CA GLY A 267 -17.50 19.62 -6.76
C GLY A 267 -16.40 19.16 -5.82
N MET A 268 -16.62 18.07 -5.08
CA MET A 268 -15.59 17.47 -4.24
C MET A 268 -15.61 15.94 -4.31
N ILE A 269 -14.43 15.39 -4.53
CA ILE A 269 -14.15 13.95 -4.55
C ILE A 269 -13.08 13.71 -3.51
N THR A 270 -13.36 12.84 -2.54
CA THR A 270 -12.41 12.51 -1.47
C THR A 270 -11.87 11.11 -1.67
N ILE A 271 -10.55 10.98 -1.75
CA ILE A 271 -9.83 9.70 -1.74
C ILE A 271 -9.01 9.64 -0.45
N ASP A 272 -9.61 9.04 0.59
CA ASP A 272 -9.00 8.77 1.89
C ASP A 272 -8.90 7.26 2.14
N ASP A 273 -8.13 6.59 1.28
CA ASP A 273 -8.05 5.12 1.21
C ASP A 273 -6.82 4.56 1.96
N ARG A 274 -6.56 5.02 3.19
CA ARG A 274 -5.39 4.58 3.98
C ARG A 274 -5.35 3.07 4.25
N SER A 275 -6.50 2.42 4.38
CA SER A 275 -6.62 1.00 4.71
C SER A 275 -6.69 0.10 3.47
N ASN A 276 -7.31 0.57 2.40
CA ASN A 276 -7.67 -0.27 1.24
C ASN A 276 -6.90 0.09 -0.04
N GLY A 277 -6.22 1.25 -0.07
CA GLY A 277 -5.55 1.79 -1.25
C GLY A 277 -6.51 2.09 -2.42
N ILE A 278 -5.99 2.78 -3.43
CA ILE A 278 -6.71 3.01 -4.69
C ILE A 278 -6.91 1.66 -5.39
N ASN A 279 -8.15 1.34 -5.74
CA ASN A 279 -8.47 0.11 -6.45
C ASN A 279 -9.67 0.30 -7.38
N GLN A 280 -10.19 -0.78 -7.96
CA GLN A 280 -11.36 -0.73 -8.85
C GLN A 280 -12.60 -0.06 -8.22
N SER A 281 -12.83 -0.21 -6.91
CA SER A 281 -13.93 0.46 -6.21
C SER A 281 -13.76 1.99 -6.17
N THR A 282 -12.53 2.45 -5.90
CA THR A 282 -12.17 3.87 -5.99
C THR A 282 -12.42 4.40 -7.40
N TRP A 283 -12.06 3.64 -8.45
CA TRP A 283 -12.38 4.03 -9.84
C TRP A 283 -13.88 4.20 -10.07
N ILE A 284 -14.72 3.27 -9.60
CA ILE A 284 -16.18 3.36 -9.77
C ILE A 284 -16.74 4.58 -9.05
N TYR A 285 -16.28 4.85 -7.83
CA TYR A 285 -16.65 6.05 -7.08
C TYR A 285 -16.31 7.32 -7.88
N VAL A 286 -15.06 7.46 -8.32
CA VAL A 286 -14.60 8.64 -9.04
C VAL A 286 -15.32 8.77 -10.39
N LYS A 287 -15.45 7.69 -11.17
CA LYS A 287 -16.18 7.68 -12.45
C LYS A 287 -17.59 8.26 -12.27
N ASN A 288 -18.35 7.76 -11.29
CA ASN A 288 -19.71 8.22 -11.05
C ASN A 288 -19.76 9.67 -10.54
N ALA A 289 -18.79 10.09 -9.73
CA ALA A 289 -18.65 11.49 -9.32
C ALA A 289 -18.41 12.40 -10.53
N LEU A 290 -17.49 12.03 -11.42
CA LEU A 290 -17.20 12.79 -12.63
C LEU A 290 -18.41 12.84 -13.57
N GLU A 291 -19.12 11.72 -13.78
CA GLU A 291 -20.36 11.70 -14.57
C GLU A 291 -21.47 12.57 -13.97
N HIS A 292 -21.54 12.65 -12.63
CA HIS A 292 -22.42 13.59 -11.94
C HIS A 292 -21.99 15.05 -12.23
N TYR A 293 -20.70 15.38 -12.11
CA TYR A 293 -20.20 16.72 -12.36
C TYR A 293 -20.21 17.15 -13.83
N LYS A 294 -20.18 16.21 -14.79
CA LYS A 294 -20.47 16.49 -16.22
C LYS A 294 -21.87 17.09 -16.40
N LYS A 295 -22.83 16.68 -15.56
CA LYS A 295 -24.23 17.14 -15.61
C LYS A 295 -24.44 18.41 -14.80
N THR A 296 -23.90 18.49 -13.58
CA THR A 296 -24.10 19.64 -12.68
C THR A 296 -23.20 20.84 -13.01
N LYS A 297 -22.05 20.59 -13.65
CA LYS A 297 -21.08 21.60 -14.11
C LYS A 297 -20.67 22.57 -13.00
N PRO A 298 -20.03 22.08 -11.92
CA PRO A 298 -19.49 22.97 -10.89
C PRO A 298 -18.41 23.89 -11.48
N ALA A 299 -18.11 24.99 -10.78
CA ALA A 299 -17.08 25.95 -11.19
C ALA A 299 -15.70 25.29 -11.31
N PHE A 300 -15.40 24.36 -10.41
CA PHE A 300 -14.25 23.45 -10.43
C PHE A 300 -14.52 22.26 -9.50
N ILE A 301 -13.65 21.25 -9.57
CA ILE A 301 -13.68 20.08 -8.68
C ILE A 301 -12.46 20.10 -7.76
N ILE A 302 -12.66 19.83 -6.47
CA ILE A 302 -11.60 19.52 -5.52
C ILE A 302 -11.42 18.01 -5.48
N LEU A 303 -10.21 17.54 -5.77
CA LEU A 303 -9.81 16.16 -5.53
C LEU A 303 -8.98 16.11 -4.24
N GLU A 304 -9.61 15.77 -3.13
CA GLU A 304 -8.89 15.59 -1.87
C GLU A 304 -8.15 14.26 -1.85
N LEU A 305 -6.84 14.33 -1.57
CA LEU A 305 -5.94 13.18 -1.54
C LEU A 305 -5.35 12.98 -0.15
N ASN A 306 -5.59 11.79 0.40
CA ASN A 306 -4.93 11.23 1.56
C ASN A 306 -4.76 9.72 1.36
N THR A 307 -3.76 9.32 0.57
CA THR A 307 -3.60 7.92 0.15
C THR A 307 -2.13 7.51 0.07
N PRO A 308 -1.80 6.27 0.52
CA PRO A 308 -0.48 5.68 0.32
C PRO A 308 -0.25 5.14 -1.10
N GLY A 309 -1.29 5.10 -1.95
CA GLY A 309 -1.23 4.55 -3.29
C GLY A 309 -2.25 3.44 -3.53
N GLY A 310 -1.97 2.56 -4.49
CA GLY A 310 -2.86 1.44 -4.84
C GLY A 310 -2.57 0.82 -6.21
N GLU A 311 -3.57 0.14 -6.77
CA GLU A 311 -3.49 -0.54 -8.06
C GLU A 311 -3.20 0.46 -9.20
N VAL A 312 -2.11 0.22 -9.96
CA VAL A 312 -1.66 1.08 -11.08
C VAL A 312 -2.76 1.30 -12.12
N PHE A 313 -3.48 0.23 -12.49
CA PHE A 313 -4.53 0.30 -13.51
C PHE A 313 -5.71 1.18 -13.10
N ALA A 314 -6.16 1.08 -11.85
CA ALA A 314 -7.22 1.94 -11.32
C ALA A 314 -6.75 3.40 -11.29
N ALA A 315 -5.50 3.63 -10.86
CA ALA A 315 -4.89 4.95 -10.85
C ALA A 315 -4.82 5.59 -12.24
N GLN A 316 -4.43 4.83 -13.27
CA GLN A 316 -4.40 5.29 -14.66
C GLN A 316 -5.79 5.68 -15.17
N LYS A 317 -6.81 4.83 -14.96
CA LYS A 317 -8.19 5.13 -15.35
C LYS A 317 -8.73 6.40 -14.72
N ILE A 318 -8.53 6.54 -13.41
CA ILE A 318 -8.94 7.75 -12.69
C ILE A 318 -8.19 8.96 -13.27
N SER A 319 -6.87 8.86 -13.38
CA SER A 319 -6.00 9.91 -13.88
C SER A 319 -6.37 10.40 -15.30
N ASP A 320 -6.73 9.48 -16.20
CA ASP A 320 -7.20 9.81 -17.54
C ASP A 320 -8.56 10.51 -17.52
N ALA A 321 -9.49 10.04 -16.69
CA ALA A 321 -10.81 10.67 -16.54
C ALA A 321 -10.71 12.07 -15.91
N LEU A 322 -9.79 12.30 -14.96
CA LEU A 322 -9.52 13.61 -14.40
C LEU A 322 -9.04 14.59 -15.49
N LYS A 323 -8.09 14.15 -16.32
CA LYS A 323 -7.61 14.95 -17.46
C LYS A 323 -8.70 15.21 -18.49
N GLU A 324 -9.56 14.23 -18.78
CA GLU A 324 -10.71 14.37 -19.68
C GLU A 324 -11.69 15.44 -19.20
N MET A 325 -12.01 15.45 -17.91
CA MET A 325 -12.92 16.43 -17.30
C MET A 325 -12.44 17.86 -17.48
N ASP A 326 -11.14 18.07 -17.30
CA ASP A 326 -10.54 19.37 -17.49
C ASP A 326 -10.47 19.77 -18.98
N THR A 327 -10.09 18.85 -19.87
CA THR A 327 -9.79 19.18 -21.28
C THR A 327 -10.99 19.15 -22.22
N GLN A 328 -11.93 18.21 -22.02
CA GLN A 328 -13.10 18.04 -22.88
C GLN A 328 -14.34 18.72 -22.31
N PHE A 329 -14.48 18.73 -20.98
CA PHE A 329 -15.64 19.32 -20.31
C PHE A 329 -15.36 20.71 -19.72
N ASN A 330 -14.10 21.16 -19.76
CA ASN A 330 -13.67 22.47 -19.25
C ASN A 330 -14.05 22.68 -17.78
N ILE A 331 -13.98 21.62 -16.98
CA ILE A 331 -14.18 21.65 -15.52
C ILE A 331 -12.81 21.39 -14.88
N PRO A 332 -12.09 22.43 -14.44
CA PRO A 332 -10.75 22.25 -13.89
C PRO A 332 -10.81 21.50 -12.55
N ILE A 333 -9.76 20.71 -12.29
CA ILE A 333 -9.61 19.99 -11.04
C ILE A 333 -8.41 20.54 -10.26
N VAL A 334 -8.66 20.79 -8.98
CA VAL A 334 -7.68 21.21 -7.98
C VAL A 334 -7.42 20.00 -7.07
N ALA A 335 -6.24 19.38 -7.18
CA ALA A 335 -5.80 18.41 -6.21
C ALA A 335 -5.53 19.11 -4.87
N TYR A 336 -6.06 18.56 -3.79
CA TYR A 336 -5.88 19.03 -2.42
C TYR A 336 -5.24 17.91 -1.61
N ILE A 337 -3.92 17.97 -1.46
CA ILE A 337 -3.14 16.99 -0.70
C ILE A 337 -3.26 17.35 0.78
N ASN A 338 -4.16 16.65 1.47
CA ASN A 338 -4.46 16.88 2.88
C ASN A 338 -3.46 16.17 3.81
N ASN A 339 -2.78 15.14 3.32
CA ASN A 339 -1.68 14.51 4.05
C ASN A 339 -0.72 13.81 3.08
N TRP A 340 -1.17 12.73 2.42
CA TRP A 340 -0.34 11.91 1.55
C TRP A 340 -0.91 11.81 0.14
N ALA A 341 -0.05 11.99 -0.85
CA ALA A 341 -0.28 11.61 -2.25
C ALA A 341 0.88 10.73 -2.72
N ILE A 342 0.99 9.53 -2.15
CA ILE A 342 2.08 8.59 -2.42
C ILE A 342 1.68 7.63 -3.54
N SER A 343 2.65 7.20 -4.34
CA SER A 343 2.47 6.24 -5.42
C SER A 343 1.36 6.62 -6.40
N ALA A 344 0.30 5.83 -6.53
CA ALA A 344 -0.87 6.16 -7.33
C ALA A 344 -1.48 7.54 -6.98
N GLY A 345 -1.37 7.99 -5.72
CA GLY A 345 -1.77 9.34 -5.29
C GLY A 345 -1.00 10.45 -6.01
N ALA A 346 0.31 10.27 -6.24
CA ALA A 346 1.13 11.23 -6.97
C ALA A 346 0.70 11.31 -8.44
N MET A 347 0.35 10.17 -9.06
CA MET A 347 -0.15 10.14 -10.43
C MET A 347 -1.46 10.93 -10.58
N LEU A 348 -2.38 10.74 -9.63
CA LEU A 348 -3.66 11.46 -9.59
C LEU A 348 -3.43 12.97 -9.49
N ALA A 349 -2.56 13.41 -8.58
CA ALA A 349 -2.20 14.81 -8.41
C ALA A 349 -1.60 15.41 -9.71
N TYR A 350 -0.65 14.71 -10.34
CA TYR A 350 -0.10 15.13 -11.65
C TYR A 350 -1.12 15.17 -12.78
N SER A 351 -2.27 14.51 -12.62
CA SER A 351 -3.36 14.53 -13.59
C SER A 351 -4.38 15.64 -13.35
N CYS A 352 -4.13 16.49 -12.34
CA CYS A 352 -4.94 17.67 -12.05
C CYS A 352 -4.26 18.95 -12.54
N ARG A 353 -5.07 19.96 -12.90
CA ARG A 353 -4.55 21.25 -13.36
C ARG A 353 -3.80 21.99 -12.27
N TYR A 354 -4.36 22.04 -11.07
CA TYR A 354 -3.71 22.66 -9.93
C TYR A 354 -3.45 21.63 -8.85
N ILE A 355 -2.30 21.71 -8.19
CA ILE A 355 -1.95 20.91 -7.02
C ILE A 355 -1.78 21.85 -5.84
N THR A 356 -2.55 21.62 -4.80
CA THR A 356 -2.47 22.34 -3.53
C THR A 356 -2.10 21.35 -2.44
N VAL A 357 -1.27 21.78 -1.49
CA VAL A 357 -0.71 20.90 -0.45
C VAL A 357 -0.77 21.59 0.91
N VAL A 358 -1.21 20.88 1.94
CA VAL A 358 -1.14 21.40 3.31
C VAL A 358 0.30 21.37 3.83
N LYS A 359 0.60 22.18 4.86
CA LYS A 359 1.97 22.32 5.39
C LYS A 359 2.67 21.00 5.75
N ASP A 360 1.93 20.02 6.24
CA ASP A 360 2.49 18.72 6.65
C ASP A 360 2.30 17.63 5.57
N GLY A 361 1.88 18.03 4.36
CA GLY A 361 1.63 17.12 3.25
C GLY A 361 2.89 16.66 2.51
N SER A 362 2.80 15.52 1.85
CA SER A 362 3.88 14.96 1.02
C SER A 362 3.35 14.20 -0.22
N MET A 363 4.21 14.10 -1.25
CA MET A 363 3.89 13.45 -2.52
C MET A 363 5.15 12.83 -3.14
N GLY A 364 5.01 11.63 -3.72
CA GLY A 364 6.10 10.93 -4.40
C GLY A 364 6.08 9.42 -4.20
N ALA A 365 7.25 8.77 -4.22
CA ALA A 365 7.45 7.33 -4.06
C ALA A 365 6.44 6.46 -4.84
N ALA A 366 6.57 6.48 -6.17
CA ALA A 366 5.65 5.89 -7.14
C ALA A 366 6.24 4.75 -7.97
N GLU A 367 7.33 4.13 -7.50
CA GLU A 367 7.78 2.85 -8.05
C GLU A 367 6.69 1.78 -7.80
N PRO A 368 6.26 1.06 -8.84
CA PRO A 368 5.31 -0.02 -8.70
C PRO A 368 6.01 -1.23 -8.06
N VAL A 369 5.36 -1.82 -7.06
CA VAL A 369 5.87 -2.96 -6.31
C VAL A 369 4.94 -4.16 -6.44
N ILE A 370 5.53 -5.35 -6.42
CA ILE A 370 4.87 -6.63 -6.60
C ILE A 370 5.23 -7.52 -5.41
N ALA A 371 4.27 -8.30 -4.91
CA ALA A 371 4.59 -9.37 -3.97
C ALA A 371 5.17 -10.59 -4.71
N SER A 372 6.44 -10.92 -4.44
CA SER A 372 7.08 -12.15 -4.91
C SER A 372 6.43 -13.41 -4.31
N GLU A 373 6.73 -14.58 -4.87
CA GLU A 373 6.27 -15.89 -4.33
C GLU A 373 6.66 -16.10 -2.86
N SER A 374 7.71 -15.42 -2.38
CA SER A 374 8.18 -15.45 -0.99
C SER A 374 7.45 -14.48 -0.06
N GLY A 375 6.54 -13.65 -0.59
CA GLY A 375 5.87 -12.57 0.15
C GLY A 375 6.69 -11.29 0.30
N LYS A 376 7.92 -11.23 -0.24
CA LYS A 376 8.71 -10.00 -0.30
C LYS A 376 8.20 -9.06 -1.39
N LEU A 377 8.13 -7.77 -1.10
CA LEU A 377 7.84 -6.73 -2.08
C LEU A 377 9.09 -6.48 -2.95
N GLU A 378 8.96 -6.67 -4.25
CA GLU A 378 9.99 -6.44 -5.25
C GLU A 378 9.53 -5.38 -6.26
N SER A 379 10.48 -4.69 -6.88
CA SER A 379 10.17 -3.71 -7.94
C SER A 379 9.58 -4.42 -9.16
N ALA A 380 8.64 -3.75 -9.83
CA ALA A 380 8.13 -4.26 -11.09
C ALA A 380 9.21 -4.37 -12.17
N SER A 381 8.92 -5.16 -13.21
CA SER A 381 9.85 -5.30 -14.34
C SER A 381 10.22 -3.94 -14.92
N GLU A 382 11.45 -3.78 -15.42
CA GLU A 382 11.91 -2.51 -16.00
C GLU A 382 11.01 -2.03 -17.15
N LYS A 383 10.36 -2.96 -17.86
CA LYS A 383 9.32 -2.64 -18.84
C LYS A 383 8.15 -1.87 -18.23
N VAL A 384 7.63 -2.33 -17.09
CA VAL A 384 6.55 -1.65 -16.35
C VAL A 384 7.03 -0.31 -15.78
N ASN A 385 8.21 -0.28 -15.15
CA ASN A 385 8.78 0.94 -14.56
C ASN A 385 9.02 2.01 -15.62
N SER A 386 9.59 1.64 -16.77
CA SER A 386 9.87 2.56 -17.89
C SER A 386 8.59 3.17 -18.48
N ALA A 387 7.53 2.38 -18.65
CA ALA A 387 6.23 2.85 -19.13
C ALA A 387 5.55 3.80 -18.14
N LEU A 388 5.56 3.47 -16.84
CA LEU A 388 4.97 4.32 -15.81
C LEU A 388 5.73 5.65 -15.66
N ARG A 389 7.06 5.61 -15.75
CA ARG A 389 7.93 6.79 -15.75
C ARG A 389 7.59 7.74 -16.90
N ALA A 390 7.40 7.20 -18.10
CA ALA A 390 6.98 7.99 -19.26
C ALA A 390 5.58 8.59 -19.06
N ASP A 391 4.64 7.86 -18.47
CA ASP A 391 3.29 8.36 -18.17
C ASP A 391 3.31 9.52 -17.16
N PHE A 392 4.05 9.38 -16.06
CA PHE A 392 4.28 10.45 -15.08
C PHE A 392 4.88 11.70 -15.73
N ALA A 393 5.92 11.54 -16.55
CA ALA A 393 6.54 12.64 -17.28
C ALA A 393 5.55 13.36 -18.21
N ASN A 394 4.72 12.60 -18.93
CA ASN A 394 3.73 13.15 -19.86
C ASN A 394 2.64 13.94 -19.13
N ARG A 395 2.16 13.44 -17.98
CA ARG A 395 1.17 14.12 -17.14
C ARG A 395 1.72 15.41 -16.56
N ALA A 396 2.97 15.38 -16.07
CA ALA A 396 3.66 16.57 -15.60
C ALA A 396 3.78 17.63 -16.72
N ARG A 397 4.30 17.27 -17.91
CA ARG A 397 4.39 18.20 -19.05
C ARG A 397 3.04 18.76 -19.46
N PHE A 398 1.99 17.95 -19.41
CA PHE A 398 0.65 18.36 -19.85
C PHE A 398 0.10 19.55 -19.05
N PHE A 399 0.49 19.66 -17.78
CA PHE A 399 0.13 20.77 -16.90
C PHE A 399 1.34 21.64 -16.53
N ASP A 400 2.32 21.74 -17.45
CA ASP A 400 3.48 22.64 -17.35
C ASP A 400 4.37 22.42 -16.11
N ARG A 401 4.39 21.20 -15.57
CA ARG A 401 5.27 20.79 -14.46
C ARG A 401 6.54 20.10 -14.95
N ASN A 402 7.59 20.12 -14.14
CA ASN A 402 8.86 19.51 -14.50
C ASN A 402 8.73 17.98 -14.65
N PRO A 403 8.94 17.40 -15.84
CA PRO A 403 8.81 15.96 -16.05
C PRO A 403 9.84 15.15 -15.29
N TYR A 404 11.05 15.66 -15.09
CA TYR A 404 12.12 14.89 -14.47
C TYR A 404 11.84 14.59 -13.00
N ILE A 405 11.20 15.53 -12.28
CA ILE A 405 10.73 15.27 -10.91
C ILE A 405 9.72 14.12 -10.91
N ALA A 406 8.76 14.14 -11.83
CA ALA A 406 7.75 13.09 -11.94
C ALA A 406 8.37 11.73 -12.29
N GLU A 407 9.39 11.71 -13.17
CA GLU A 407 10.15 10.49 -13.47
C GLU A 407 10.90 9.98 -12.23
N ALA A 408 11.56 10.85 -11.45
CA ALA A 408 12.33 10.48 -10.27
C ALA A 408 11.47 9.99 -9.09
N MET A 409 10.16 10.32 -9.09
CA MET A 409 9.22 9.70 -8.16
C MET A 409 8.99 8.21 -8.50
N VAL A 410 9.14 7.81 -9.76
CA VAL A 410 8.90 6.43 -10.24
C VAL A 410 10.18 5.60 -10.27
N ASP A 411 11.30 6.20 -10.63
CA ASP A 411 12.59 5.53 -10.78
C ASP A 411 13.65 6.12 -9.83
N LYS A 412 14.10 5.29 -8.89
CA LYS A 412 15.14 5.59 -7.92
C LYS A 412 16.52 5.81 -8.54
N ASP A 413 16.76 5.36 -9.77
CA ASP A 413 18.04 5.55 -10.44
C ASP A 413 18.19 6.93 -11.09
N ILE A 414 17.14 7.76 -11.08
CA ILE A 414 17.17 9.11 -11.63
C ILE A 414 17.81 10.10 -10.66
N ILE A 415 18.90 10.69 -11.13
CA ILE A 415 19.64 11.72 -10.41
C ILE A 415 19.17 13.08 -10.87
N LEU A 416 18.63 13.87 -9.94
CA LEU A 416 18.20 15.25 -10.19
C LEU A 416 18.97 16.23 -9.33
N VAL A 417 19.38 17.32 -9.94
CA VAL A 417 20.00 18.45 -9.25
C VAL A 417 19.36 19.77 -9.62
N LEU A 418 19.29 20.70 -8.67
CA LEU A 418 19.05 22.11 -8.93
C LEU A 418 20.40 22.80 -9.17
N ARG A 419 20.61 23.26 -10.40
CA ARG A 419 21.82 23.95 -10.85
C ARG A 419 21.42 25.29 -11.45
N HIS A 420 21.85 26.41 -10.86
CA HIS A 420 21.47 27.77 -11.29
C HIS A 420 19.94 27.98 -11.40
N GLY A 421 19.18 27.44 -10.44
CA GLY A 421 17.71 27.53 -10.47
C GLY A 421 17.06 26.72 -11.61
N LYS A 422 17.76 25.73 -12.18
CA LYS A 422 17.22 24.79 -13.16
C LYS A 422 17.38 23.37 -12.67
N ILE A 423 16.32 22.59 -12.84
CA ILE A 423 16.34 21.16 -12.51
C ILE A 423 16.96 20.42 -13.69
N LEU A 424 18.07 19.75 -13.43
CA LEU A 424 18.81 18.96 -14.42
C LEU A 424 18.75 17.49 -14.03
N LYS A 425 18.48 16.65 -15.03
CA LYS A 425 18.68 15.20 -14.95
C LYS A 425 20.13 14.89 -15.30
N LEU A 426 20.80 14.11 -14.46
CA LEU A 426 22.18 13.68 -14.65
C LEU A 426 22.22 12.19 -14.98
N ASP A 427 23.21 11.77 -15.77
CA ASP A 427 23.41 10.37 -16.14
C ASP A 427 24.20 9.61 -15.06
N GLN A 428 25.07 10.32 -14.34
CA GLN A 428 25.97 9.76 -13.33
C GLN A 428 26.14 10.72 -12.16
N GLU A 429 26.33 10.19 -10.94
CA GLU A 429 26.56 11.01 -9.75
C GLU A 429 27.87 11.82 -9.84
N SER A 430 28.85 11.35 -10.61
CA SER A 430 30.10 12.07 -10.91
C SER A 430 29.88 13.42 -11.61
N GLN A 431 28.70 13.66 -12.20
CA GLN A 431 28.36 14.93 -12.85
C GLN A 431 27.80 15.98 -11.87
N ILE A 432 27.56 15.62 -10.61
CA ILE A 432 27.09 16.54 -9.56
C ILE A 432 28.23 17.49 -9.20
N ARG A 433 27.95 18.80 -9.22
CA ARG A 433 28.90 19.83 -8.82
C ARG A 433 28.78 20.07 -7.32
N SER A 434 29.44 19.25 -6.51
CA SER A 434 29.44 19.41 -5.06
C SER A 434 30.30 20.60 -4.58
N THR A 435 31.15 21.17 -5.45
CA THR A 435 32.10 22.24 -5.11
C THR A 435 32.17 23.34 -6.18
N GLY A 436 32.67 24.52 -5.81
CA GLY A 436 32.81 25.71 -6.68
C GLY A 436 31.89 26.86 -6.29
N SER A 437 31.93 27.96 -7.06
CA SER A 437 31.18 29.19 -6.75
C SER A 437 29.66 29.03 -6.80
N ASN A 438 29.16 27.94 -7.39
CA ASN A 438 27.73 27.63 -7.47
C ASN A 438 27.50 26.10 -7.51
N PRO A 439 27.50 25.43 -6.34
CA PRO A 439 27.29 24.00 -6.26
C PRO A 439 25.83 23.62 -6.56
N ASP A 440 25.64 22.37 -6.95
CA ASP A 440 24.33 21.78 -7.19
C ASP A 440 23.64 21.42 -5.87
N ILE A 441 22.31 21.63 -5.79
CA ILE A 441 21.48 21.06 -4.74
C ILE A 441 20.92 19.74 -5.26
N VAL A 442 21.21 18.63 -4.60
CA VAL A 442 20.68 17.33 -5.00
C VAL A 442 19.19 17.26 -4.63
N ILE A 443 18.33 17.08 -5.63
CA ILE A 443 16.89 16.89 -5.47
C ILE A 443 16.59 15.40 -5.31
N SER A 444 17.15 14.57 -6.19
CA SER A 444 16.98 13.12 -6.17
C SER A 444 18.35 12.45 -6.29
N PRO A 445 18.84 11.73 -5.27
CA PRO A 445 20.06 10.94 -5.35
C PRO A 445 19.78 9.58 -6.00
N LYS A 446 20.82 8.87 -6.48
CA LYS A 446 20.65 7.52 -7.01
C LYS A 446 20.27 6.54 -5.89
N GLY A 447 19.41 5.57 -6.21
CA GLY A 447 19.04 4.46 -5.33
C GLY A 447 17.94 4.78 -4.32
N LYS A 448 17.38 6.00 -4.30
CA LYS A 448 16.22 6.36 -3.47
C LYS A 448 15.10 6.94 -4.32
N LEU A 449 13.86 6.56 -4.03
CA LEU A 449 12.70 7.19 -4.67
C LEU A 449 12.51 8.60 -4.16
N LEU A 450 12.15 9.50 -5.07
CA LEU A 450 11.86 10.88 -4.72
C LEU A 450 10.51 10.98 -4.01
N THR A 451 10.53 11.51 -2.80
CA THR A 451 9.34 11.99 -2.07
C THR A 451 9.61 13.42 -1.66
N LEU A 452 8.68 14.31 -2.00
CA LEU A 452 8.77 15.73 -1.72
C LEU A 452 7.80 16.09 -0.59
N ASN A 453 8.27 16.85 0.37
CA ASN A 453 7.41 17.51 1.36
C ASN A 453 6.75 18.76 0.77
N SER A 454 5.81 19.35 1.51
CA SER A 454 5.05 20.53 1.04
C SER A 454 5.90 21.73 0.63
N ASN A 455 7.06 21.98 1.27
CA ASN A 455 7.95 23.07 0.89
C ASN A 455 8.64 22.78 -0.43
N GLU A 456 9.20 21.58 -0.57
CA GLU A 456 9.90 21.14 -1.78
C GLU A 456 8.95 21.07 -2.98
N LEU A 457 7.71 20.66 -2.75
CA LEU A 457 6.67 20.66 -3.79
C LEU A 457 6.43 22.07 -4.36
N ILE A 458 6.43 23.10 -3.51
CA ILE A 458 6.32 24.49 -3.97
C ILE A 458 7.63 24.97 -4.59
N GLU A 459 8.76 24.72 -3.93
CA GLU A 459 10.08 25.19 -4.36
C GLU A 459 10.46 24.68 -5.75
N TYR A 460 10.13 23.42 -6.03
CA TYR A 460 10.44 22.78 -7.31
C TYR A 460 9.31 22.90 -8.35
N GLY A 461 8.26 23.67 -8.06
CA GLY A 461 7.17 23.94 -9.00
C GLY A 461 6.30 22.72 -9.32
N VAL A 462 6.16 21.78 -8.37
CA VAL A 462 5.23 20.65 -8.48
C VAL A 462 3.84 21.05 -7.99
N ALA A 463 3.76 21.67 -6.81
CA ALA A 463 2.53 22.23 -6.27
C ALA A 463 2.44 23.73 -6.57
N ASP A 464 1.21 24.20 -6.78
CA ASP A 464 0.89 25.58 -7.09
C ASP A 464 0.66 26.41 -5.83
N LEU A 465 0.15 25.78 -4.76
CA LEU A 465 -0.22 26.47 -3.53
C LEU A 465 0.02 25.61 -2.29
N GLN A 466 0.73 26.18 -1.31
CA GLN A 466 0.85 25.62 0.03
C GLN A 466 -0.14 26.29 0.98
N LEU A 467 -0.86 25.47 1.72
CA LEU A 467 -1.91 25.88 2.65
C LEU A 467 -1.42 25.73 4.09
N MET A 468 -1.39 26.85 4.82
CA MET A 468 -0.97 26.88 6.21
C MET A 468 -2.13 26.46 7.12
N PRO A 469 -1.89 25.65 8.18
CA PRO A 469 -2.95 25.20 9.08
C PRO A 469 -3.67 26.38 9.73
N GLN A 470 -4.99 26.34 9.73
CA GLN A 470 -5.84 27.35 10.39
C GLN A 470 -7.01 26.67 11.09
N LYS A 471 -7.53 27.31 12.13
CA LYS A 471 -8.74 26.85 12.81
C LYS A 471 -9.95 27.17 11.93
N LEU A 472 -10.55 26.13 11.36
CA LEU A 472 -11.74 26.25 10.52
C LEU A 472 -13.01 25.91 11.32
N PRO A 473 -14.17 26.43 10.91
CA PRO A 473 -15.46 25.96 11.42
C PRO A 473 -15.63 24.47 11.09
N VAL A 474 -16.11 23.70 12.07
CA VAL A 474 -16.34 22.26 11.91
C VAL A 474 -17.49 22.04 10.92
N ILE A 475 -17.32 21.06 10.03
CA ILE A 475 -18.41 20.57 9.17
C ILE A 475 -19.30 19.68 10.06
N SER A 476 -20.58 20.02 10.18
CA SER A 476 -21.52 19.29 11.03
C SER A 476 -21.86 17.92 10.45
N GLU A 477 -22.34 16.99 11.28
CA GLU A 477 -22.79 15.67 10.80
C GLU A 477 -23.92 15.79 9.76
N GLU A 478 -24.81 16.76 9.91
CA GLU A 478 -25.87 17.06 8.93
C GLU A 478 -25.29 17.49 7.57
N GLU A 479 -24.27 18.34 7.58
CA GLU A 479 -23.56 18.78 6.36
C GLU A 479 -22.81 17.63 5.69
N VAL A 480 -22.15 16.76 6.46
CA VAL A 480 -21.50 15.56 5.95
C VAL A 480 -22.54 14.62 5.33
N SER A 481 -23.67 14.39 6.01
CA SER A 481 -24.72 13.48 5.52
C SER A 481 -25.44 14.00 4.27
N SER A 482 -25.57 15.31 4.12
CA SER A 482 -26.14 15.95 2.94
C SER A 482 -25.10 16.14 1.82
N GLY A 483 -23.81 15.93 2.12
CA GLY A 483 -22.70 16.14 1.19
C GLY A 483 -22.51 17.62 0.80
N THR A 484 -23.10 18.56 1.54
CA THR A 484 -23.09 19.98 1.17
C THR A 484 -22.73 20.86 2.36
N TRP A 485 -21.76 21.76 2.18
CA TRP A 485 -21.38 22.74 3.19
C TRP A 485 -20.85 24.05 2.59
N PRO A 486 -20.82 25.15 3.37
CA PRO A 486 -20.19 26.40 2.93
C PRO A 486 -18.70 26.20 2.62
N ALA A 487 -18.25 26.67 1.47
CA ALA A 487 -16.87 26.44 1.03
C ALA A 487 -15.81 27.06 1.96
N SER A 488 -16.19 28.11 2.71
CA SER A 488 -15.35 28.75 3.74
C SER A 488 -14.91 27.83 4.87
N LYS A 489 -15.53 26.65 5.02
CA LYS A 489 -15.11 25.61 5.98
C LYS A 489 -13.91 24.79 5.52
N MET A 490 -13.44 24.96 4.27
CA MET A 490 -12.24 24.30 3.76
C MET A 490 -11.02 25.23 3.79
N LEU A 491 -9.84 24.65 4.01
CA LEU A 491 -8.59 25.41 4.10
C LEU A 491 -8.22 26.11 2.79
N LEU A 492 -8.54 25.49 1.66
CA LEU A 492 -8.35 26.06 0.32
C LEU A 492 -9.02 27.44 0.17
N PHE A 493 -10.18 27.64 0.82
CA PHE A 493 -10.96 28.87 0.77
C PHE A 493 -10.44 29.98 1.68
N GLN A 494 -9.32 29.76 2.39
CA GLN A 494 -8.59 30.82 3.10
C GLN A 494 -7.63 31.57 2.18
N TYR A 495 -7.34 31.03 0.99
CA TYR A 495 -6.49 31.70 0.01
C TYR A 495 -7.27 32.79 -0.75
N PRO A 496 -6.70 33.99 -0.99
CA PRO A 496 -7.42 35.17 -1.47
C PRO A 496 -8.29 34.97 -2.72
N PHE A 497 -7.83 34.16 -3.68
CA PHE A 497 -8.61 33.86 -4.87
C PHE A 497 -9.89 33.08 -4.52
N PHE A 498 -9.77 31.96 -3.81
CA PHE A 498 -10.91 31.11 -3.47
C PHE A 498 -11.87 31.79 -2.49
N SER A 499 -11.36 32.56 -1.53
CA SER A 499 -12.18 33.34 -0.60
C SER A 499 -13.03 34.41 -1.29
N SER A 500 -12.63 34.86 -2.49
CA SER A 500 -13.35 35.88 -3.25
C SER A 500 -14.54 35.34 -4.05
N ILE A 501 -14.70 34.02 -4.13
CA ILE A 501 -15.80 33.38 -4.87
C ILE A 501 -17.12 33.60 -4.11
N PRO A 502 -18.09 34.35 -4.68
CA PRO A 502 -19.32 34.67 -3.98
C PRO A 502 -20.21 33.42 -3.84
N GLN A 503 -20.89 33.29 -2.70
CA GLN A 503 -21.87 32.23 -2.45
C GLN A 503 -21.35 30.82 -2.80
N ALA A 504 -20.07 30.56 -2.48
CA ALA A 504 -19.43 29.27 -2.75
C ALA A 504 -19.90 28.19 -1.77
N SER A 505 -20.38 27.07 -2.33
CA SER A 505 -20.76 25.87 -1.57
C SER A 505 -20.07 24.65 -2.15
N VAL A 506 -19.57 23.79 -1.28
CA VAL A 506 -18.97 22.50 -1.66
C VAL A 506 -20.07 21.46 -1.70
N HIS A 507 -20.08 20.68 -2.78
CA HIS A 507 -21.02 19.60 -3.06
C HIS A 507 -20.20 18.33 -3.26
N GLN A 508 -19.96 17.61 -2.17
CA GLN A 508 -19.28 16.31 -2.19
C GLN A 508 -20.16 15.26 -2.86
N TYR A 509 -19.57 14.48 -3.75
CA TYR A 509 -20.28 13.36 -4.33
C TYR A 509 -20.39 12.22 -3.31
N LEU A 510 -21.63 11.92 -2.92
CA LEU A 510 -21.97 10.75 -2.11
C LEU A 510 -22.50 9.66 -3.03
N MET A 511 -21.94 8.45 -2.92
CA MET A 511 -22.46 7.31 -3.65
C MET A 511 -23.88 6.99 -3.19
N ASP A 512 -24.76 6.70 -4.14
CA ASP A 512 -26.06 6.16 -3.80
C ASP A 512 -25.92 4.73 -3.23
N TRP A 513 -26.89 4.31 -2.42
CA TRP A 513 -26.86 3.00 -1.77
C TRP A 513 -26.73 1.84 -2.78
N LYS A 514 -27.25 2.02 -4.00
CA LYS A 514 -27.17 1.02 -5.07
C LYS A 514 -25.73 0.85 -5.52
N THR A 515 -25.02 1.93 -5.82
CA THR A 515 -23.61 1.86 -6.21
C THR A 515 -22.75 1.38 -5.06
N GLN A 516 -23.01 1.82 -3.82
CA GLN A 516 -22.31 1.29 -2.63
C GLN A 516 -22.46 -0.22 -2.51
N PHE A 517 -23.67 -0.75 -2.69
CA PHE A 517 -23.94 -2.19 -2.65
C PHE A 517 -23.21 -2.93 -3.78
N LEU A 518 -23.23 -2.40 -5.01
CA LEU A 518 -22.55 -3.01 -6.15
C LEU A 518 -21.02 -3.02 -5.98
N VAL A 519 -20.46 -1.94 -5.44
CA VAL A 519 -19.04 -1.84 -5.07
C VAL A 519 -18.68 -2.81 -3.94
N PHE A 520 -19.56 -2.99 -2.95
CA PHE A 520 -19.36 -4.01 -1.93
C PHE A 520 -19.26 -5.43 -2.53
N LEU A 521 -20.11 -5.75 -3.51
CA LEU A 521 -20.07 -7.05 -4.19
C LEU A 521 -18.80 -7.27 -5.03
N SER A 522 -18.15 -6.20 -5.50
CA SER A 522 -16.92 -6.29 -6.29
C SER A 522 -15.64 -6.36 -5.46
N ASN A 523 -15.74 -6.21 -4.13
CA ASN A 523 -14.62 -6.46 -3.25
C ASN A 523 -14.12 -7.91 -3.44
N PRO A 524 -12.80 -8.15 -3.67
CA PRO A 524 -12.26 -9.48 -3.92
C PRO A 524 -12.64 -10.52 -2.86
N VAL A 525 -12.69 -10.12 -1.59
CA VAL A 525 -13.07 -11.00 -0.48
C VAL A 525 -14.55 -11.37 -0.57
N VAL A 526 -15.42 -10.39 -0.79
CA VAL A 526 -16.87 -10.62 -0.93
C VAL A 526 -17.16 -11.49 -2.14
N SER A 527 -16.54 -11.18 -3.28
CA SER A 527 -16.65 -11.97 -4.51
C SER A 527 -16.21 -13.42 -4.31
N SER A 528 -15.15 -13.65 -3.54
CA SER A 528 -14.65 -15.00 -3.19
C SER A 528 -15.61 -15.75 -2.26
N VAL A 529 -16.22 -15.06 -1.30
CA VAL A 529 -17.26 -15.65 -0.44
C VAL A 529 -18.50 -16.02 -1.25
N LEU A 530 -18.92 -15.17 -2.19
CA LEU A 530 -20.03 -15.48 -3.10
C LEU A 530 -19.69 -16.69 -3.99
N PHE A 531 -18.46 -16.76 -4.51
CA PHE A 531 -18.01 -17.89 -5.30
C PHE A 531 -17.95 -19.20 -4.49
N LEU A 532 -17.43 -19.15 -3.27
CA LEU A 532 -17.46 -20.28 -2.34
C LEU A 532 -18.90 -20.72 -2.03
N GLY A 533 -19.79 -19.76 -1.76
CA GLY A 533 -21.22 -20.02 -1.50
C GLY A 533 -21.94 -20.64 -2.70
N LEU A 534 -21.63 -20.18 -3.92
CA LEU A 534 -22.11 -20.74 -5.18
C LEU A 534 -21.73 -22.22 -5.30
N LEU A 535 -20.45 -22.56 -5.11
CA LEU A 535 -19.96 -23.94 -5.22
C LEU A 535 -20.44 -24.83 -4.07
N MET A 536 -20.43 -24.35 -2.82
CA MET A 536 -20.90 -25.11 -1.66
C MET A 536 -22.40 -25.37 -1.72
N GLY A 537 -23.19 -24.35 -2.07
CA GLY A 537 -24.63 -24.47 -2.20
C GLY A 537 -25.01 -25.46 -3.31
N ALA A 538 -24.32 -25.40 -4.45
CA ALA A 538 -24.52 -26.35 -5.55
C ALA A 538 -24.14 -27.78 -5.11
N TYR A 539 -22.99 -27.97 -4.46
CA TYR A 539 -22.55 -29.28 -3.96
C TYR A 539 -23.55 -29.87 -2.97
N MET A 540 -24.00 -29.08 -1.98
CA MET A 540 -24.96 -29.53 -0.98
C MET A 540 -26.31 -29.85 -1.61
N GLU A 541 -26.76 -29.08 -2.59
CA GLU A 541 -28.01 -29.37 -3.32
C GLU A 541 -27.91 -30.69 -4.10
N PHE A 542 -26.85 -30.91 -4.89
CA PHE A 542 -26.66 -32.17 -5.59
C PHE A 542 -26.44 -33.35 -4.64
N SER A 543 -25.87 -33.07 -3.48
CA SER A 543 -25.69 -34.03 -2.39
C SER A 543 -26.86 -34.02 -1.42
N THR A 544 -28.06 -33.54 -1.78
CA THR A 544 -29.29 -33.72 -0.98
C THR A 544 -30.50 -34.00 -1.88
N PRO A 545 -31.44 -34.89 -1.48
CA PRO A 545 -32.65 -35.11 -2.27
C PRO A 545 -33.61 -33.91 -2.16
N GLY A 546 -33.99 -33.33 -3.31
CA GLY A 546 -34.97 -32.25 -3.42
C GLY A 546 -34.36 -30.90 -3.79
N PHE A 547 -35.22 -29.92 -4.10
CA PHE A 547 -34.78 -28.52 -4.26
C PHE A 547 -34.96 -27.78 -2.93
N GLY A 548 -33.92 -27.16 -2.41
CA GLY A 548 -33.91 -26.64 -1.04
C GLY A 548 -33.24 -25.27 -0.88
N LEU A 549 -32.89 -25.00 0.38
CA LEU A 549 -32.14 -23.81 0.76
C LEU A 549 -30.73 -23.77 0.11
N PRO A 550 -29.96 -24.87 0.00
CA PRO A 550 -28.62 -24.83 -0.59
C PRO A 550 -28.60 -24.40 -2.07
N GLY A 551 -29.50 -24.96 -2.89
CA GLY A 551 -29.65 -24.58 -4.29
C GLY A 551 -30.09 -23.11 -4.45
N SER A 552 -30.98 -22.65 -3.58
CA SER A 552 -31.41 -21.24 -3.57
C SER A 552 -30.25 -20.29 -3.24
N VAL A 553 -29.40 -20.64 -2.26
CA VAL A 553 -28.18 -19.87 -1.92
C VAL A 553 -27.24 -19.82 -3.11
N SER A 554 -27.02 -20.95 -3.78
CA SER A 554 -26.17 -21.04 -4.97
C SER A 554 -26.66 -20.11 -6.10
N LEU A 555 -27.96 -20.11 -6.40
CA LEU A 555 -28.56 -19.23 -7.41
C LEU A 555 -28.46 -17.74 -7.03
N ILE A 556 -28.66 -17.40 -5.75
CA ILE A 556 -28.50 -16.02 -5.27
C ILE A 556 -27.06 -15.55 -5.44
N CYS A 557 -26.08 -16.38 -5.05
CA CYS A 557 -24.66 -16.08 -5.22
C CYS A 557 -24.32 -15.85 -6.70
N LEU A 558 -24.78 -16.73 -7.60
CA LEU A 558 -24.57 -16.57 -9.04
C LEU A 558 -25.18 -15.27 -9.57
N PHE A 559 -26.42 -14.97 -9.17
CA PHE A 559 -27.10 -13.73 -9.56
C PHE A 559 -26.34 -12.49 -9.10
N LEU A 560 -25.85 -12.47 -7.85
CA LEU A 560 -25.09 -11.33 -7.31
C LEU A 560 -23.75 -11.13 -8.03
N ILE A 561 -23.06 -12.22 -8.42
CA ILE A 561 -21.83 -12.15 -9.21
C ILE A 561 -22.12 -11.52 -10.58
N ILE A 562 -23.14 -12.02 -11.30
CA ILE A 562 -23.53 -11.48 -12.62
C ILE A 562 -23.96 -10.00 -12.48
N LEU A 563 -24.79 -9.69 -11.49
CA LEU A 563 -25.30 -8.34 -11.24
C LEU A 563 -24.17 -7.35 -10.99
N SER A 564 -23.23 -7.68 -10.09
CA SER A 564 -22.08 -6.83 -9.79
C SER A 564 -21.21 -6.63 -11.03
N SER A 565 -20.93 -7.70 -11.77
CA SER A 565 -20.05 -7.65 -12.93
C SER A 565 -20.57 -6.74 -14.05
N PHE A 566 -21.86 -6.86 -14.39
CA PHE A 566 -22.49 -6.02 -15.42
C PHE A 566 -22.73 -4.59 -14.95
N ALA A 567 -23.15 -4.40 -13.70
CA ALA A 567 -23.43 -3.06 -13.20
C ALA A 567 -22.15 -2.19 -13.07
N LEU A 568 -20.99 -2.84 -12.99
CA LEU A 568 -19.68 -2.19 -12.93
C LEU A 568 -18.92 -2.22 -14.26
N GLU A 569 -19.55 -2.70 -15.33
CA GLU A 569 -18.96 -2.81 -16.68
C GLU A 569 -17.63 -3.60 -16.69
N ILE A 570 -17.50 -4.60 -15.81
CA ILE A 570 -16.29 -5.42 -15.68
C ILE A 570 -16.28 -6.52 -16.75
N ALA A 571 -17.45 -7.14 -16.99
CA ALA A 571 -17.62 -8.22 -17.96
C ALA A 571 -18.22 -7.77 -19.29
N SER A 572 -17.96 -8.57 -20.32
CA SER A 572 -18.61 -8.48 -21.61
C SER A 572 -19.73 -9.53 -21.73
N TRP A 573 -20.45 -9.48 -22.86
CA TRP A 573 -21.46 -10.49 -23.17
C TRP A 573 -20.87 -11.89 -23.40
N LEU A 574 -19.58 -11.98 -23.76
CA LEU A 574 -18.92 -13.25 -24.04
C LEU A 574 -18.88 -14.15 -22.80
N GLU A 575 -18.49 -13.60 -21.66
CA GLU A 575 -18.34 -14.35 -20.41
C GLU A 575 -19.69 -14.90 -19.94
N LEU A 576 -20.76 -14.10 -20.09
CA LEU A 576 -22.13 -14.54 -19.80
C LEU A 576 -22.59 -15.65 -20.75
N ILE A 577 -22.29 -15.54 -22.05
CA ILE A 577 -22.62 -16.59 -23.03
C ILE A 577 -21.89 -17.89 -22.69
N LEU A 578 -20.60 -17.83 -22.36
CA LEU A 578 -19.81 -19.01 -21.96
C LEU A 578 -20.38 -19.67 -20.70
N LEU A 579 -20.74 -18.87 -19.68
CA LEU A 579 -21.36 -19.35 -18.45
C LEU A 579 -22.68 -20.10 -18.74
N VAL A 580 -23.60 -19.48 -19.49
CA VAL A 580 -24.93 -20.05 -19.80
C VAL A 580 -24.80 -21.27 -20.72
N ALA A 581 -23.89 -21.24 -21.68
CA ALA A 581 -23.59 -22.39 -22.53
C ALA A 581 -23.05 -23.56 -21.70
N GLY A 582 -22.14 -23.30 -20.76
CA GLY A 582 -21.63 -24.31 -19.83
C GLY A 582 -22.74 -24.99 -19.02
N ILE A 583 -23.63 -24.21 -18.41
CA ILE A 583 -24.79 -24.73 -17.66
C ILE A 583 -25.70 -25.57 -18.57
N SER A 584 -25.97 -25.09 -19.79
CA SER A 584 -26.83 -25.78 -20.74
C SER A 584 -26.24 -27.12 -21.17
N ILE A 585 -24.94 -27.18 -21.46
CA ILE A 585 -24.23 -28.41 -21.84
C ILE A 585 -24.25 -29.42 -20.69
N ILE A 586 -24.02 -28.97 -19.45
CA ILE A 586 -24.15 -29.84 -18.26
C ILE A 586 -25.57 -30.40 -18.16
N GLY A 587 -26.60 -29.56 -18.31
CA GLY A 587 -28.00 -30.00 -18.28
C GLY A 587 -28.33 -31.01 -19.39
N VAL A 588 -27.85 -30.77 -20.61
CA VAL A 588 -28.06 -31.68 -21.74
C VAL A 588 -27.39 -33.04 -21.49
N ASP A 589 -26.18 -33.07 -20.95
CA ASP A 589 -25.49 -34.32 -20.59
C ASP A 589 -26.23 -35.09 -19.48
N LEU A 590 -26.76 -34.38 -18.49
CA LEU A 590 -27.48 -35.00 -17.36
C LEU A 590 -28.87 -35.53 -17.75
N PHE A 591 -29.59 -34.83 -18.63
CA PHE A 591 -31.01 -35.14 -18.91
C PHE A 591 -31.28 -35.74 -20.29
N VAL A 592 -30.42 -35.52 -21.28
CA VAL A 592 -30.68 -35.88 -22.69
C VAL A 592 -29.66 -36.88 -23.22
N LEU A 593 -28.38 -36.64 -22.98
CA LEU A 593 -27.28 -37.41 -23.54
C LEU A 593 -26.42 -37.99 -22.41
N PRO A 594 -26.67 -39.20 -21.91
CA PRO A 594 -25.84 -39.79 -20.86
C PRO A 594 -24.46 -40.21 -21.43
N THR A 595 -23.57 -39.24 -21.69
CA THR A 595 -22.25 -39.48 -22.30
C THR A 595 -21.19 -39.97 -21.32
N PHE A 596 -21.62 -40.52 -20.17
CA PHE A 596 -20.76 -40.87 -19.04
C PHE A 596 -19.93 -39.68 -18.51
N GLY A 597 -20.44 -38.45 -18.64
CA GLY A 597 -19.84 -37.24 -18.08
C GLY A 597 -18.82 -36.53 -18.97
N LEU A 598 -18.58 -37.02 -20.19
CA LEU A 598 -17.57 -36.48 -21.11
C LEU A 598 -17.98 -35.10 -21.64
N ILE A 599 -19.22 -34.96 -22.11
CA ILE A 599 -19.79 -33.67 -22.54
C ILE A 599 -20.00 -32.76 -21.32
N GLY A 600 -20.47 -33.32 -20.19
CA GLY A 600 -20.65 -32.58 -18.94
C GLY A 600 -19.35 -31.92 -18.46
N PHE A 601 -18.21 -32.60 -18.57
CA PHE A 601 -16.90 -32.04 -18.21
C PHE A 601 -16.53 -30.80 -19.03
N PHE A 602 -16.75 -30.82 -20.34
CA PHE A 602 -16.57 -29.63 -21.18
C PHE A 602 -17.51 -28.50 -20.75
N GLY A 603 -18.77 -28.82 -20.40
CA GLY A 603 -19.71 -27.86 -19.85
C GLY A 603 -19.22 -27.22 -18.54
N VAL A 604 -18.60 -28.00 -17.64
CA VAL A 604 -17.98 -27.50 -16.40
C VAL A 604 -16.82 -26.56 -16.69
N ILE A 605 -15.95 -26.88 -17.65
CA ILE A 605 -14.85 -25.98 -18.04
C ILE A 605 -15.43 -24.64 -18.52
N LEU A 606 -16.42 -24.66 -19.42
CA LEU A 606 -17.04 -23.43 -19.94
C LEU A 606 -17.72 -22.62 -18.83
N PHE A 607 -18.39 -23.30 -17.89
CA PHE A 607 -18.97 -22.66 -16.71
C PHE A 607 -17.91 -21.95 -15.86
N ILE A 608 -16.81 -22.64 -15.52
CA ILE A 608 -15.73 -22.05 -14.70
C ILE A 608 -15.04 -20.90 -15.44
N VAL A 609 -14.76 -21.05 -16.74
CA VAL A 609 -14.15 -19.98 -17.55
C VAL A 609 -15.07 -18.76 -17.65
N GLY A 610 -16.37 -18.97 -17.92
CA GLY A 610 -17.35 -17.89 -17.95
C GLY A 610 -17.48 -17.19 -16.58
N LEU A 611 -17.52 -17.97 -15.50
CA LEU A 611 -17.60 -17.44 -14.13
C LEU A 611 -16.36 -16.64 -13.75
N PHE A 612 -15.16 -17.14 -14.05
CA PHE A 612 -13.91 -16.43 -13.81
C PHE A 612 -13.85 -15.15 -14.65
N GLY A 613 -14.28 -15.21 -15.91
CA GLY A 613 -14.38 -14.04 -16.78
C GLY A 613 -15.29 -12.96 -16.22
N LEU A 614 -16.40 -13.32 -15.55
CA LEU A 614 -17.28 -12.33 -14.91
C LEU A 614 -16.61 -11.63 -13.71
N MET A 615 -15.64 -12.26 -13.06
CA MET A 615 -14.98 -11.74 -11.86
C MET A 615 -13.61 -11.11 -12.15
N LEU A 616 -13.06 -11.34 -13.35
CA LEU A 616 -11.81 -10.78 -13.82
C LEU A 616 -12.09 -9.54 -14.71
N PRO A 617 -11.16 -8.56 -14.75
CA PRO A 617 -11.22 -7.50 -15.76
C PRO A 617 -11.25 -8.13 -17.15
N GLY A 618 -12.14 -7.66 -18.05
CA GLY A 618 -12.29 -8.21 -19.39
C GLY A 618 -10.94 -8.34 -20.12
N ALA A 619 -10.63 -9.56 -20.60
CA ALA A 619 -9.33 -9.89 -21.19
C ALA A 619 -8.98 -9.03 -22.43
N GLY A 620 -9.97 -8.51 -23.15
CA GLY A 620 -9.77 -7.59 -24.29
C GLY A 620 -9.42 -6.15 -23.91
N THR A 621 -9.41 -5.81 -22.62
CA THR A 621 -8.97 -4.49 -22.11
C THR A 621 -7.55 -4.53 -21.53
N VAL A 622 -6.96 -5.72 -21.50
CA VAL A 622 -5.61 -5.96 -20.98
C VAL A 622 -4.71 -6.25 -22.18
N ASP A 623 -3.88 -5.28 -22.57
CA ASP A 623 -2.88 -5.46 -23.62
C ASP A 623 -1.77 -6.38 -23.11
N PHE A 624 -1.94 -7.69 -23.27
CA PHE A 624 -0.90 -8.67 -22.95
C PHE A 624 0.19 -8.64 -24.03
N GLU A 625 1.24 -7.86 -23.82
CA GLU A 625 2.44 -7.97 -24.64
C GLU A 625 3.30 -9.17 -24.19
N PHE A 626 3.16 -10.29 -24.89
CA PHE A 626 3.84 -11.56 -24.58
C PHE A 626 5.35 -11.59 -24.92
N ASP A 627 5.94 -10.51 -25.44
CA ASP A 627 7.25 -10.54 -26.12
C ASP A 627 8.49 -10.42 -25.19
N THR A 628 8.30 -10.36 -23.86
CA THR A 628 9.44 -10.10 -22.93
C THR A 628 9.51 -11.00 -21.69
N GLY A 629 8.67 -12.04 -21.59
CA GLY A 629 8.70 -12.96 -20.44
C GLY A 629 8.21 -12.36 -19.10
N THR A 630 7.70 -11.13 -19.09
CA THR A 630 7.09 -10.47 -17.93
C THR A 630 5.77 -9.78 -18.34
N PHE A 631 4.75 -9.84 -17.48
CA PHE A 631 3.49 -9.13 -17.71
C PHE A 631 3.65 -7.61 -17.48
N ASN A 632 2.82 -6.81 -18.15
CA ASN A 632 2.66 -5.40 -17.77
C ASN A 632 1.82 -5.28 -16.48
N ALA A 633 1.74 -4.08 -15.87
CA ALA A 633 1.02 -3.88 -14.61
C ALA A 633 -0.45 -4.35 -14.65
N ALA A 634 -1.11 -4.21 -15.81
CA ALA A 634 -2.46 -4.70 -16.01
C ALA A 634 -2.53 -6.24 -16.06
N GLY A 635 -1.62 -6.87 -16.79
CA GLY A 635 -1.51 -8.34 -16.87
C GLY A 635 -1.16 -8.97 -15.52
N GLU A 636 -0.35 -8.30 -14.72
CA GLU A 636 -0.02 -8.74 -13.37
C GLU A 636 -1.19 -8.65 -12.39
N ALA A 637 -1.93 -7.53 -12.39
CA ALA A 637 -3.16 -7.40 -11.61
C ALA A 637 -4.18 -8.48 -12.00
N PHE A 638 -4.28 -8.79 -13.30
CA PHE A 638 -5.09 -9.89 -13.80
C PHE A 638 -4.63 -11.24 -13.24
N MET A 639 -3.32 -11.54 -13.28
CA MET A 639 -2.76 -12.80 -12.77
C MET A 639 -2.96 -12.96 -11.26
N ASN A 640 -2.79 -11.88 -10.47
CA ASN A 640 -3.04 -11.92 -9.03
C ASN A 640 -4.51 -12.23 -8.70
N ARG A 641 -5.45 -11.61 -9.43
CA ARG A 641 -6.88 -11.94 -9.27
C ARG A 641 -7.18 -13.37 -9.71
N LEU A 642 -6.58 -13.83 -10.80
CA LEU A 642 -6.73 -15.21 -11.28
C LEU A 642 -6.19 -16.22 -10.25
N ALA A 643 -5.04 -15.94 -9.63
CA ALA A 643 -4.47 -16.76 -8.57
C ALA A 643 -5.38 -16.82 -7.34
N TRP A 644 -5.97 -15.69 -6.94
CA TRP A 644 -6.92 -15.62 -5.83
C TRP A 644 -8.20 -16.43 -6.09
N LEU A 645 -8.79 -16.31 -7.29
CA LEU A 645 -9.95 -17.11 -7.70
C LEU A 645 -9.63 -18.59 -7.77
N SER A 646 -8.43 -18.94 -8.28
CA SER A 646 -7.94 -20.32 -8.32
C SER A 646 -7.76 -20.89 -6.90
N GLY A 647 -7.21 -20.09 -5.98
CA GLY A 647 -7.11 -20.45 -4.56
C GLY A 647 -8.47 -20.68 -3.91
N THR A 648 -9.46 -19.84 -4.23
CA THR A 648 -10.85 -20.00 -3.76
C THR A 648 -11.48 -21.27 -4.32
N LEU A 649 -11.24 -21.61 -5.59
CA LEU A 649 -11.69 -22.86 -6.20
C LEU A 649 -11.07 -24.08 -5.49
N VAL A 650 -9.75 -24.07 -5.27
CA VAL A 650 -9.04 -25.16 -4.56
C VAL A 650 -9.56 -25.32 -3.13
N LEU A 651 -9.75 -24.21 -2.40
CA LEU A 651 -10.32 -24.21 -1.06
C LEU A 651 -11.74 -24.80 -1.07
N SER A 652 -12.56 -24.40 -2.05
CA SER A 652 -13.92 -24.93 -2.23
C SER A 652 -13.89 -26.44 -2.46
N LEU A 653 -13.02 -26.94 -3.35
CA LEU A 653 -12.86 -28.38 -3.60
C LEU A 653 -12.37 -29.14 -2.36
N GLY A 654 -11.44 -28.58 -1.60
CA GLY A 654 -10.98 -29.15 -0.34
C GLY A 654 -12.10 -29.23 0.71
N LEU A 655 -12.91 -28.17 0.83
CA LEU A 655 -14.04 -28.12 1.75
C LEU A 655 -15.15 -29.09 1.32
N MET A 656 -15.45 -29.19 0.02
CA MET A 656 -16.35 -30.20 -0.53
C MET A 656 -15.86 -31.62 -0.20
N ALA A 657 -14.58 -31.91 -0.39
CA ALA A 657 -14.01 -33.23 -0.07
C ALA A 657 -14.11 -33.55 1.44
N LEU A 658 -13.88 -32.55 2.30
CA LEU A 658 -14.04 -32.68 3.75
C LEU A 658 -15.50 -32.94 4.13
N LEU A 659 -16.44 -32.18 3.57
CA LEU A 659 -17.88 -32.37 3.79
C LEU A 659 -18.33 -33.75 3.29
N ALA A 660 -17.94 -34.13 2.08
CA ALA A 660 -18.21 -35.44 1.49
C ALA A 660 -17.73 -36.59 2.38
N ARG A 661 -16.57 -36.43 3.02
CA ARG A 661 -15.97 -37.45 3.89
C ARG A 661 -16.59 -37.52 5.28
N TYR A 662 -16.91 -36.38 5.90
CA TYR A 662 -17.23 -36.32 7.32
C TYR A 662 -18.68 -35.93 7.64
N VAL A 663 -19.35 -35.19 6.75
CA VAL A 663 -20.64 -34.55 7.01
C VAL A 663 -21.75 -35.17 6.18
N THR A 664 -21.59 -35.25 4.86
CA THR A 664 -22.59 -35.79 3.92
C THR A 664 -23.04 -37.21 4.31
N PRO A 665 -22.16 -38.15 4.72
CA PRO A 665 -22.58 -39.49 5.14
C PRO A 665 -23.38 -39.52 6.46
N ARG A 666 -23.30 -38.46 7.28
CA ARG A 666 -23.99 -38.37 8.58
C ARG A 666 -25.37 -37.72 8.48
N PHE A 667 -25.71 -37.08 7.35
CA PHE A 667 -27.04 -36.50 7.14
C PHE A 667 -28.09 -37.61 6.94
N SER A 668 -28.88 -37.84 7.99
CA SER A 668 -29.84 -38.96 8.12
C SER A 668 -30.89 -39.10 7.00
N ALA A 669 -31.05 -38.13 6.12
CA ALA A 669 -31.94 -38.22 4.96
C ALA A 669 -31.40 -39.16 3.86
N PHE A 670 -30.08 -39.40 3.80
CA PHE A 670 -29.44 -40.24 2.79
C PHE A 670 -29.67 -41.74 2.97
N ASN A 671 -29.65 -42.21 4.21
CA ASN A 671 -29.79 -43.64 4.53
C ASN A 671 -31.19 -44.20 4.23
N ARG A 672 -32.17 -43.35 3.90
CA ARG A 672 -33.53 -43.78 3.51
C ARG A 672 -33.70 -44.01 2.00
N PHE A 673 -32.76 -43.55 1.18
CA PHE A 673 -32.86 -43.63 -0.29
C PHE A 673 -31.66 -44.27 -0.97
N VAL A 674 -30.51 -44.37 -0.29
CA VAL A 674 -29.46 -45.31 -0.68
C VAL A 674 -30.03 -46.70 -0.42
N LEU A 675 -30.38 -47.43 -1.49
CA LEU A 675 -30.46 -48.88 -1.37
C LEU A 675 -29.08 -49.33 -0.89
N GLN A 676 -28.99 -49.78 0.35
CA GLN A 676 -27.89 -50.62 0.77
C GLN A 676 -28.02 -51.94 0.01
N GLY A 677 -27.60 -51.93 -1.26
CA GLY A 677 -27.18 -53.15 -1.92
C GLY A 677 -25.89 -53.59 -1.23
N ASN A 678 -25.74 -54.89 -0.99
CA ASN A 678 -24.48 -55.46 -0.53
C ASN A 678 -23.39 -55.14 -1.57
N GLU A 679 -22.70 -54.01 -1.42
CA GLU A 679 -21.54 -53.69 -2.24
C GLU A 679 -20.44 -54.71 -1.90
N GLN A 680 -20.34 -55.76 -2.72
CA GLN A 680 -19.29 -56.76 -2.60
C GLN A 680 -17.96 -56.15 -3.03
N ASN A 681 -16.93 -56.32 -2.20
CA ASN A 681 -15.57 -55.90 -2.53
C ASN A 681 -15.09 -56.67 -3.76
N ALA A 682 -14.37 -56.00 -4.68
CA ALA A 682 -13.83 -56.62 -5.90
C ALA A 682 -12.91 -57.83 -5.62
N SER A 683 -12.40 -57.98 -4.40
CA SER A 683 -11.60 -59.11 -3.93
C SER A 683 -12.40 -60.36 -3.55
N GLU A 684 -13.72 -60.27 -3.37
CA GLU A 684 -14.58 -61.38 -2.91
C GLU A 684 -15.30 -62.10 -4.06
N GLY A 685 -15.20 -61.58 -5.29
CA GLY A 685 -15.87 -62.14 -6.46
C GLY A 685 -17.37 -61.82 -6.47
N TYR A 686 -17.86 -61.30 -7.59
CA TYR A 686 -19.28 -60.98 -7.74
C TYR A 686 -20.12 -62.27 -7.76
N GLN A 687 -20.90 -62.52 -6.70
CA GLN A 687 -21.94 -63.56 -6.71
C GLN A 687 -23.30 -62.87 -6.84
N ALA A 688 -23.91 -62.98 -8.03
CA ALA A 688 -25.30 -62.61 -8.23
C ALA A 688 -26.21 -63.74 -7.69
N GLY A 689 -26.88 -63.49 -6.56
CA GLY A 689 -27.84 -64.44 -5.98
C GLY A 689 -28.06 -64.27 -4.48
N LEU A 690 -29.13 -64.86 -3.95
CA LEU A 690 -29.38 -64.98 -2.51
C LEU A 690 -28.25 -65.79 -1.84
N ASP A 691 -27.84 -65.42 -0.63
CA ASP A 691 -26.81 -66.14 0.15
C ASP A 691 -27.09 -67.66 0.12
N PRO A 692 -26.12 -68.51 -0.26
CA PRO A 692 -26.29 -69.97 -0.29
C PRO A 692 -26.83 -70.56 1.03
N LYS A 693 -26.63 -69.88 2.17
CA LYS A 693 -27.19 -70.28 3.47
C LYS A 693 -28.71 -70.08 3.59
N LEU A 694 -29.30 -69.22 2.76
CA LEU A 694 -30.73 -68.91 2.72
C LEU A 694 -31.48 -69.73 1.65
N LEU A 695 -30.77 -70.50 0.83
CA LEU A 695 -31.38 -71.37 -0.16
C LEU A 695 -31.79 -72.72 0.48
N PRO A 696 -32.92 -73.33 0.03
CA PRO A 696 -33.30 -74.68 0.42
C PRO A 696 -32.18 -75.69 0.17
N GLN A 697 -31.81 -76.46 1.20
CA GLN A 697 -30.74 -77.46 1.06
C GLN A 697 -31.15 -78.65 0.18
N PRO A 698 -30.19 -79.35 -0.44
CA PRO A 698 -30.47 -80.60 -1.15
C PRO A 698 -31.17 -81.60 -0.24
N GLY A 699 -32.26 -82.18 -0.72
CA GLY A 699 -33.16 -83.02 0.07
C GLY A 699 -34.52 -82.38 0.35
N THR A 700 -34.61 -81.05 0.34
CA THR A 700 -35.87 -80.34 0.59
C THR A 700 -36.89 -80.63 -0.51
N GLN A 701 -38.13 -80.91 -0.10
CA GLN A 701 -39.24 -81.19 -1.01
C GLN A 701 -40.09 -79.93 -1.22
N GLY A 702 -40.68 -79.83 -2.40
CA GLY A 702 -41.57 -78.75 -2.77
C GLY A 702 -42.47 -79.16 -3.91
N LYS A 703 -43.02 -78.17 -4.60
CA LYS A 703 -43.79 -78.39 -5.82
C LYS A 703 -43.37 -77.43 -6.92
N ALA A 704 -43.51 -77.86 -8.17
CA ALA A 704 -43.32 -76.99 -9.33
C ALA A 704 -44.44 -75.91 -9.36
N ALA A 705 -44.08 -74.63 -9.21
CA ALA A 705 -45.02 -73.52 -9.31
C ALA A 705 -45.30 -73.14 -10.77
N THR A 706 -44.31 -73.34 -11.63
CA THR A 706 -44.47 -73.33 -13.09
C THR A 706 -43.91 -74.62 -13.65
N THR A 707 -44.36 -74.95 -14.83
CA THR A 707 -43.81 -76.02 -15.63
C THR A 707 -42.32 -75.76 -15.94
N LEU A 708 -41.42 -76.73 -15.67
CA LEU A 708 -39.96 -76.58 -15.82
C LEU A 708 -39.47 -77.14 -17.18
N ARG A 709 -38.90 -76.28 -18.05
CA ARG A 709 -38.34 -76.62 -19.39
C ARG A 709 -37.07 -75.84 -19.78
N PRO A 710 -35.88 -76.24 -19.35
CA PRO A 710 -35.62 -76.93 -18.09
C PRO A 710 -35.78 -75.97 -16.89
N SER A 711 -35.81 -74.65 -17.11
CA SER A 711 -36.01 -73.65 -16.07
C SER A 711 -37.48 -73.38 -15.75
N GLY A 712 -37.76 -72.99 -14.51
CA GLY A 712 -39.08 -72.61 -14.02
C GLY A 712 -39.00 -72.15 -12.57
N LYS A 713 -40.16 -71.95 -11.93
CA LYS A 713 -40.25 -71.63 -10.50
C LYS A 713 -40.75 -72.82 -9.72
N ILE A 714 -40.19 -73.02 -8.54
CA ILE A 714 -40.67 -73.98 -7.54
C ILE A 714 -41.18 -73.24 -6.32
N LEU A 715 -42.06 -73.89 -5.57
CA LEU A 715 -42.57 -73.43 -4.28
C LEU A 715 -42.09 -74.38 -3.19
N ILE A 716 -41.33 -73.85 -2.23
CA ILE A 716 -40.85 -74.54 -1.02
C ILE A 716 -41.16 -73.60 0.15
N ASP A 717 -41.76 -74.12 1.23
CA ASP A 717 -42.12 -73.33 2.43
C ASP A 717 -42.83 -72.00 2.14
N ASN A 718 -43.73 -72.02 1.16
CA ASN A 718 -44.52 -70.87 0.70
C ASN A 718 -43.69 -69.72 0.08
N GLN A 719 -42.43 -70.00 -0.31
CA GLN A 719 -41.54 -69.09 -1.03
C GLN A 719 -41.21 -69.62 -2.43
N TYR A 720 -41.10 -68.71 -3.40
CA TYR A 720 -40.78 -69.05 -4.78
C TYR A 720 -39.27 -68.98 -5.01
N TYR A 721 -38.72 -70.04 -5.60
CA TYR A 721 -37.33 -70.12 -6.02
C TYR A 721 -37.23 -70.41 -7.50
N ASP A 722 -36.23 -69.84 -8.17
CA ASP A 722 -35.89 -70.22 -9.54
C ASP A 722 -35.17 -71.56 -9.53
N ALA A 723 -35.59 -72.46 -10.40
CA ALA A 723 -35.09 -73.82 -10.43
C ALA A 723 -34.93 -74.35 -11.86
N ILE A 724 -34.06 -75.33 -12.02
CA ILE A 724 -33.75 -76.00 -13.29
C ILE A 724 -33.95 -77.51 -13.08
N SER A 725 -34.67 -78.18 -13.98
CA SER A 725 -34.90 -79.61 -13.90
C SER A 725 -33.66 -80.42 -14.32
N SER A 726 -33.39 -81.52 -13.61
CA SER A 726 -32.23 -82.41 -13.82
C SER A 726 -32.29 -83.28 -15.09
N GLY A 727 -32.97 -82.82 -16.14
CA GLY A 727 -32.99 -83.45 -17.46
C GLY A 727 -34.37 -83.91 -17.96
N SER A 728 -35.39 -83.97 -17.10
CA SER A 728 -36.78 -84.24 -17.54
C SER A 728 -37.69 -83.03 -17.38
N PHE A 729 -38.71 -82.98 -18.23
CA PHE A 729 -39.80 -82.02 -18.10
C PHE A 729 -40.59 -82.28 -16.81
N ILE A 730 -40.85 -81.23 -16.01
CA ILE A 730 -41.65 -81.33 -14.78
C ILE A 730 -42.88 -80.44 -14.93
N GLU A 731 -44.08 -81.00 -14.80
CA GLU A 731 -45.33 -80.24 -14.92
C GLU A 731 -45.63 -79.39 -13.69
N LYS A 732 -46.44 -78.35 -13.88
CA LYS A 732 -46.91 -77.51 -12.78
C LYS A 732 -47.66 -78.35 -11.74
N GLU A 733 -47.47 -78.05 -10.46
CA GLU A 733 -47.96 -78.78 -9.29
C GLU A 733 -47.33 -80.16 -9.05
N SER A 734 -46.42 -80.65 -9.91
CA SER A 734 -45.67 -81.89 -9.63
C SER A 734 -44.81 -81.75 -8.37
N PRO A 735 -44.74 -82.77 -7.50
CA PRO A 735 -43.85 -82.78 -6.35
C PRO A 735 -42.39 -82.88 -6.82
N ILE A 736 -41.53 -82.04 -6.25
CA ILE A 736 -40.11 -81.96 -6.60
C ILE A 736 -39.23 -82.14 -5.37
N LYS A 737 -37.97 -82.50 -5.60
CA LYS A 737 -36.91 -82.53 -4.60
C LYS A 737 -35.71 -81.76 -5.12
N VAL A 738 -35.15 -80.91 -4.27
CA VAL A 738 -33.88 -80.21 -4.56
C VAL A 738 -32.75 -81.23 -4.50
N ILE A 739 -31.96 -81.33 -5.57
CA ILE A 739 -30.82 -82.26 -5.66
C ILE A 739 -29.47 -81.54 -5.62
N GLY A 740 -29.44 -80.23 -5.88
CA GLY A 740 -28.21 -79.45 -5.91
C GLY A 740 -28.45 -78.01 -6.32
N PHE A 741 -27.35 -77.33 -6.63
CA PHE A 741 -27.33 -75.93 -7.06
C PHE A 741 -26.65 -75.85 -8.42
N ASP A 742 -27.22 -75.06 -9.33
CA ASP A 742 -26.62 -74.72 -10.62
C ASP A 742 -26.58 -73.19 -10.75
N GLY A 743 -25.42 -72.60 -10.44
CA GLY A 743 -25.27 -71.16 -10.29
C GLY A 743 -26.20 -70.60 -9.21
N SER A 744 -27.09 -69.69 -9.59
CA SER A 744 -28.07 -69.04 -8.71
C SER A 744 -29.44 -69.74 -8.67
N ALA A 745 -29.61 -70.86 -9.38
CA ALA A 745 -30.86 -71.61 -9.47
C ALA A 745 -30.76 -72.98 -8.77
N LEU A 746 -31.88 -73.45 -8.21
CA LEU A 746 -31.96 -74.77 -7.58
C LEU A 746 -32.09 -75.86 -8.64
N MET A 747 -31.25 -76.89 -8.60
CA MET A 747 -31.45 -78.05 -9.45
C MET A 747 -32.45 -79.00 -8.79
N VAL A 748 -33.51 -79.38 -9.51
CA VAL A 748 -34.62 -80.19 -8.98
C VAL A 748 -34.94 -81.41 -9.84
N GLU A 749 -35.44 -82.46 -9.20
CA GLU A 749 -35.99 -83.64 -9.84
C GLU A 749 -37.44 -83.90 -9.40
N GLU A 750 -38.25 -84.54 -10.25
CA GLU A 750 -39.62 -84.92 -9.91
C GLU A 750 -39.63 -86.15 -8.99
N VAL A 751 -40.36 -86.07 -7.87
CA VAL A 751 -40.52 -87.19 -6.94
C VAL A 751 -41.57 -88.15 -7.49
N ARG A 752 -41.14 -89.19 -8.20
CA ARG A 752 -42.04 -90.28 -8.61
C ARG A 752 -42.41 -91.11 -7.38
N LYS A 753 -43.72 -91.24 -7.10
CA LYS A 753 -44.22 -92.24 -6.16
C LYS A 753 -43.95 -93.63 -6.77
N VAL A 754 -43.10 -94.42 -6.13
CA VAL A 754 -42.90 -95.85 -6.43
C VAL A 754 -44.07 -96.65 -5.90
#